data_AF-A0AAE9SY97-F1
#
_entry.id   AF-A0AAE9SY97-F1
#
_cell.length_a   1.000
_cell.length_b   1.000
_cell.length_c   1.000
_cell.angle_alpha   90.00
_cell.angle_beta   90.00
_cell.angle_gamma   90.00
#
_symmetry.space_group_name_H-M   'P 1'
#
loop_
_entity.id
_entity.type
_entity.pdbx_description
1 polymer ?
#
loop_
_entity_poly.entity_id
_entity_poly.type
_entity_poly.pdbx_seq_one_letter_code
_entity_poly.pdbx_strand_id
1 'polypeptide(L)'
;MMNKKFKYPYLITAPGYIESSLGIQVMHRLCHLINQHGGEAYVVSSLTNPEWNTPQLTIEKYNEYKESGKVFIAIYPEIESGNPLEAPVCVRYMLNKEGVMNGNNIDAGEDDLFFFYRQEFAENEANANLLMISTYDLSVFCDDVAEKDLDLLYLNRVPRNAVDFSTLPENIKVLSMKQPLSLNELAKVLKRGRVMYSYESSGTCALAGLCGCPVVARVALGYEKYAITEHTSKDVGNADVAWDDSPQELERVKANLYKYKEFFEGLESVSNQQIFTFLDITQDKAQDFYDSNYKENVVRWVEQQTLSPERVALVSKNINELVSPQTIYVCIYDSSKSWHAVLTTLESLLPVNRMYSRLNCIVFTDEKYTLSKDFDSWVSLHETTKLSATIKDITIEQCFNWLQYVRAGVTFIADRFFSAMCYLNKVSEYSAIYPDKIFINDSDELESAFLPNFSIDYFLGYPHAFFVGCFFHQSIFRDNIFYNEVLPDSFDFDILIRVVTEKGNSSIGHFPEPLLISDSKKELNIDSSKIEQLVGRYLSEKGYVNSLILHNASGGCRIVYGHNKDLPKISIIVIDNGNVSLLQRCVMGVLEKSKYTHYEVLILSCYTEIEENRYWLEEVSKIDPNRIKVILSPYQESRARLNNIAANQASGDYLLLLDVAVFPVHDEWLENLVNHCLRDDVGCVGSKVINLNKKIYSAGMVLGLNGVGESPFLGSDYLAPGYMHRLAIEQNYSALPLLCLLVKRSVYQYVGGVDESLAEGYLADIDLSLKIRDAGYLSVWTPYSIVATDLSPEKNDRNNEACSEQERAIYHKWGDIIANDPAYNKNLSLTRDYRIEKYIRPRELSLEPQRLPRIMLFSGGCNPIEIYRLDEPFYKMRYNGMVEGAVASDSLVISDFLQTKPDVIITQNYIQSRKIIDFKSMKDCFSIYDMNYYESRNFDDSKNKKEYLNKIKENLASFDRVIVGAEALAEQYGRVHHDIQVLPTYLPHFWNDLALKGRGSDKPRVGCITLDLSDEDIELVSNVIRDFFHHVTWVFLGAYPPKLKPFIHEYHRYHGFTHYPQQLASLNLDFAIAPLADNHANRARSNIRLLEFGICGIPVICSDVLCYKGSLSVNAVKNRYKDWSSAMSQYIHDVDSARKVGAVLKSEVQENWMLNQKNLEIIKKIWLPR
;
A
#
# COMPACT_ATOMS: atom_id res chain seq x y z
N MET A 1 -29.72 1.22 18.48
CA MET A 1 -28.33 1.53 18.10
C MET A 1 -28.34 1.99 16.64
N MET A 2 -27.44 2.89 16.24
CA MET A 2 -27.36 3.37 14.86
C MET A 2 -26.93 2.25 13.90
N ASN A 3 -27.39 2.30 12.65
CA ASN A 3 -26.94 1.39 11.59
C ASN A 3 -25.45 1.63 11.29
N LYS A 4 -24.54 0.90 11.94
CA LYS A 4 -23.12 0.82 11.58
C LYS A 4 -23.04 0.04 10.26
N LYS A 5 -23.02 0.75 9.13
CA LYS A 5 -22.82 0.12 7.81
C LYS A 5 -21.36 -0.33 7.72
N PHE A 6 -21.12 -1.61 7.49
CA PHE A 6 -19.77 -2.15 7.37
C PHE A 6 -19.17 -1.83 5.99
N LYS A 7 -17.84 -1.70 5.93
CA LYS A 7 -17.11 -1.14 4.78
C LYS A 7 -16.62 -2.22 3.81
N TYR A 8 -16.25 -3.39 4.33
CA TYR A 8 -15.63 -4.47 3.56
C TYR A 8 -16.59 -5.67 3.45
N PRO A 9 -16.80 -6.23 2.24
CA PRO A 9 -17.71 -7.35 2.04
C PRO A 9 -17.08 -8.69 2.44
N TYR A 10 -17.93 -9.69 2.69
CA TYR A 10 -17.55 -11.04 3.09
C TYR A 10 -17.88 -12.08 2.02
N LEU A 11 -16.91 -12.93 1.69
CA LEU A 11 -17.08 -14.07 0.79
C LEU A 11 -16.94 -15.38 1.59
N ILE A 12 -18.03 -16.12 1.73
CA ILE A 12 -18.12 -17.26 2.66
C ILE A 12 -18.12 -18.56 1.87
N THR A 13 -17.04 -19.34 1.95
CA THR A 13 -16.99 -20.65 1.31
C THR A 13 -17.78 -21.65 2.12
N ALA A 14 -18.78 -22.29 1.50
CA ALA A 14 -19.59 -23.30 2.17
C ALA A 14 -20.15 -24.34 1.18
N PRO A 15 -20.29 -25.61 1.58
CA PRO A 15 -21.05 -26.59 0.79
C PRO A 15 -22.49 -26.12 0.51
N GLY A 16 -23.14 -26.76 -0.45
CA GLY A 16 -24.57 -26.53 -0.76
C GLY A 16 -25.43 -26.66 0.50
N TYR A 17 -26.41 -25.77 0.67
CA TYR A 17 -27.27 -25.76 1.85
C TYR A 17 -28.03 -27.07 2.03
N ILE A 18 -27.89 -27.70 3.21
CA ILE A 18 -28.59 -28.94 3.59
C ILE A 18 -29.02 -28.83 5.05
N GLU A 19 -30.33 -28.93 5.31
CA GLU A 19 -30.96 -28.83 6.64
C GLU A 19 -30.41 -29.81 7.70
N SER A 20 -29.86 -30.94 7.29
CA SER A 20 -29.39 -31.99 8.21
C SER A 20 -27.95 -31.76 8.71
N SER A 21 -27.21 -30.80 8.14
CA SER A 21 -25.82 -30.51 8.53
C SER A 21 -25.73 -29.23 9.34
N LEU A 22 -25.34 -29.33 10.61
CA LEU A 22 -25.20 -28.17 11.51
C LEU A 22 -24.09 -27.22 11.02
N GLY A 23 -22.95 -27.73 10.57
CA GLY A 23 -21.84 -26.90 10.09
C GLY A 23 -22.23 -26.08 8.85
N ILE A 24 -22.97 -26.67 7.92
CA ILE A 24 -23.49 -25.96 6.75
C ILE A 24 -24.51 -24.90 7.18
N GLN A 25 -25.44 -25.23 8.09
CA GLN A 25 -26.37 -24.25 8.65
C GLN A 25 -25.65 -23.07 9.30
N VAL A 26 -24.61 -23.31 10.10
CA VAL A 26 -23.82 -22.27 10.78
C VAL A 26 -23.16 -21.32 9.77
N MET A 27 -22.58 -21.83 8.66
CA MET A 27 -21.96 -20.99 7.63
C MET A 27 -22.97 -20.13 6.87
N HIS A 28 -24.12 -20.71 6.47
CA HIS A 28 -25.19 -19.96 5.80
C HIS A 28 -25.87 -18.98 6.78
N ARG A 29 -26.02 -19.33 8.06
CA ARG A 29 -26.54 -18.44 9.12
C ARG A 29 -25.58 -17.28 9.42
N LEU A 30 -24.27 -17.48 9.35
CA LEU A 30 -23.28 -16.40 9.47
C LEU A 30 -23.45 -15.36 8.35
N CYS A 31 -23.59 -15.81 7.09
CA CYS A 31 -23.89 -14.92 5.97
C CYS A 31 -25.15 -14.08 6.22
N HIS A 32 -26.22 -14.73 6.72
CA HIS A 32 -27.46 -14.07 7.06
C HIS A 32 -27.31 -13.03 8.17
N LEU A 33 -26.62 -13.36 9.26
CA LEU A 33 -26.41 -12.46 10.40
C LEU A 33 -25.58 -11.23 9.99
N ILE A 34 -24.52 -11.40 9.20
CA ILE A 34 -23.72 -10.29 8.67
C ILE A 34 -24.60 -9.35 7.83
N ASN A 35 -25.40 -9.90 6.91
CA ASN A 35 -26.33 -9.12 6.09
C ASN A 35 -27.43 -8.44 6.93
N GLN A 36 -27.95 -9.12 7.95
CA GLN A 36 -28.96 -8.59 8.88
C GLN A 36 -28.44 -7.40 9.71
N HIS A 37 -27.15 -7.42 10.08
CA HIS A 37 -26.49 -6.34 10.81
C HIS A 37 -25.91 -5.23 9.90
N GLY A 38 -26.21 -5.23 8.60
CA GLY A 38 -25.83 -4.14 7.68
C GLY A 38 -24.46 -4.30 7.02
N GLY A 39 -23.93 -5.52 6.98
CA GLY A 39 -22.80 -5.91 6.13
C GLY A 39 -23.25 -6.34 4.73
N GLU A 40 -22.27 -6.60 3.86
CA GLU A 40 -22.45 -7.16 2.52
C GLU A 40 -21.75 -8.53 2.50
N ALA A 41 -22.51 -9.63 2.50
CA ALA A 41 -21.98 -10.99 2.58
C ALA A 41 -22.62 -11.91 1.54
N TYR A 42 -21.78 -12.74 0.90
CA TYR A 42 -22.16 -13.71 -0.13
C TYR A 42 -21.65 -15.11 0.23
N VAL A 43 -22.37 -16.14 -0.22
CA VAL A 43 -21.91 -17.53 -0.10
C VAL A 43 -21.36 -18.04 -1.43
N VAL A 44 -20.15 -18.60 -1.40
CA VAL A 44 -19.53 -19.35 -2.50
C VAL A 44 -20.03 -20.80 -2.40
N SER A 45 -21.19 -21.05 -3.00
CA SER A 45 -21.88 -22.34 -2.94
C SER A 45 -22.79 -22.55 -4.15
N SER A 46 -23.19 -23.78 -4.43
CA SER A 46 -24.13 -24.14 -5.50
C SER A 46 -25.61 -24.06 -5.10
N LEU A 47 -25.90 -23.96 -3.80
CA LEU A 47 -27.27 -23.93 -3.26
C LEU A 47 -27.28 -23.16 -1.93
N THR A 48 -28.21 -22.21 -1.77
CA THR A 48 -28.34 -21.37 -0.57
C THR A 48 -29.68 -21.60 0.13
N ASN A 49 -29.85 -21.05 1.35
CA ASN A 49 -31.10 -21.19 2.09
C ASN A 49 -32.12 -20.13 1.61
N PRO A 50 -33.32 -20.52 1.12
CA PRO A 50 -34.30 -19.58 0.59
C PRO A 50 -34.93 -18.65 1.65
N GLU A 51 -34.96 -19.06 2.92
CA GLU A 51 -35.56 -18.30 4.04
C GLU A 51 -34.57 -17.31 4.67
N TRP A 52 -33.28 -17.41 4.34
CA TRP A 52 -32.23 -16.55 4.89
C TRP A 52 -31.60 -15.69 3.81
N ASN A 53 -31.28 -14.43 4.16
CA ASN A 53 -30.53 -13.51 3.31
C ASN A 53 -29.08 -14.00 3.05
N THR A 54 -28.97 -14.97 2.14
CA THR A 54 -27.76 -15.73 1.79
C THR A 54 -27.54 -15.68 0.28
N PRO A 55 -27.21 -14.50 -0.28
CA PRO A 55 -27.03 -14.36 -1.72
C PRO A 55 -25.82 -15.18 -2.18
N GLN A 56 -25.97 -15.85 -3.33
CA GLN A 56 -24.88 -16.57 -3.97
C GLN A 56 -23.89 -15.58 -4.59
N LEU A 57 -22.58 -15.83 -4.46
CA LEU A 57 -21.57 -15.07 -5.18
C LEU A 57 -21.59 -15.44 -6.67
N THR A 58 -21.76 -14.46 -7.56
CA THR A 58 -21.63 -14.67 -9.01
C THR A 58 -20.19 -14.43 -9.48
N ILE A 59 -19.83 -15.00 -10.63
CA ILE A 59 -18.48 -14.86 -11.22
C ILE A 59 -18.21 -13.39 -11.55
N GLU A 60 -19.20 -12.68 -12.09
CA GLU A 60 -19.10 -11.25 -12.41
C GLU A 60 -18.84 -10.42 -11.15
N LYS A 61 -19.48 -10.77 -10.03
CA LYS A 61 -19.32 -10.06 -8.76
C LYS A 61 -17.97 -10.35 -8.10
N TYR A 62 -17.47 -11.59 -8.20
CA TYR A 62 -16.12 -11.94 -7.78
C TYR A 62 -15.06 -11.20 -8.62
N ASN A 63 -15.22 -11.19 -9.94
CA ASN A 63 -14.33 -10.47 -10.84
C ASN A 63 -14.39 -8.95 -10.59
N GLU A 64 -15.57 -8.37 -10.28
CA GLU A 64 -15.67 -6.96 -9.87
C GLU A 64 -14.75 -6.66 -8.67
N TYR A 65 -14.76 -7.49 -7.63
CA TYR A 65 -13.89 -7.29 -6.46
C TYR A 65 -12.40 -7.46 -6.80
N LYS A 66 -12.06 -8.48 -7.61
CA LYS A 66 -10.68 -8.74 -8.08
C LYS A 66 -10.12 -7.61 -8.93
N GLU A 67 -10.83 -7.20 -9.98
CA GLU A 67 -10.39 -6.19 -10.95
C GLU A 67 -10.39 -4.78 -10.37
N SER A 68 -11.32 -4.46 -9.46
CA SER A 68 -11.34 -3.14 -8.79
C SER A 68 -10.34 -3.00 -7.65
N GLY A 69 -9.65 -4.09 -7.26
CA GLY A 69 -8.72 -4.09 -6.12
C GLY A 69 -9.38 -3.78 -4.77
N LYS A 70 -10.69 -3.99 -4.65
CA LYS A 70 -11.43 -3.78 -3.38
C LYS A 70 -10.98 -4.81 -2.35
N VAL A 71 -10.75 -4.36 -1.12
CA VAL A 71 -10.50 -5.25 0.01
C VAL A 71 -11.79 -5.99 0.38
N PHE A 72 -11.70 -7.31 0.54
CA PHE A 72 -12.79 -8.19 0.99
C PHE A 72 -12.25 -9.25 1.95
N ILE A 73 -13.14 -9.82 2.75
CA ILE A 73 -12.84 -10.81 3.80
C ILE A 73 -13.34 -12.17 3.33
N ALA A 74 -12.48 -13.17 3.20
CA ALA A 74 -12.91 -14.54 2.95
C ALA A 74 -13.05 -15.34 4.25
N ILE A 75 -14.12 -16.12 4.36
CA ILE A 75 -14.36 -17.02 5.50
C ILE A 75 -14.33 -18.46 5.01
N TYR A 76 -13.43 -19.26 5.60
CA TYR A 76 -13.17 -20.65 5.28
C TYR A 76 -13.48 -21.56 6.48
N PRO A 77 -14.26 -22.64 6.30
CA PRO A 77 -14.43 -23.69 7.32
C PRO A 77 -13.19 -24.59 7.37
N GLU A 78 -13.06 -25.42 8.41
CA GLU A 78 -11.86 -26.27 8.65
C GLU A 78 -11.58 -27.35 7.60
N ILE A 79 -12.47 -27.51 6.61
CA ILE A 79 -12.32 -28.45 5.48
C ILE A 79 -11.63 -27.82 4.26
N GLU A 80 -11.52 -26.49 4.20
CA GLU A 80 -10.90 -25.74 3.09
C GLU A 80 -9.43 -25.42 3.40
N SER A 81 -8.56 -25.71 2.43
CA SER A 81 -7.10 -25.57 2.54
C SER A 81 -6.60 -24.35 1.77
N GLY A 82 -5.64 -23.60 2.33
CA GLY A 82 -5.05 -22.43 1.67
C GLY A 82 -6.03 -21.27 1.51
N ASN A 83 -5.73 -20.33 0.60
CA ASN A 83 -6.54 -19.15 0.30
C ASN A 83 -7.13 -19.22 -1.14
N PRO A 84 -8.13 -20.09 -1.40
CA PRO A 84 -8.60 -20.38 -2.76
C PRO A 84 -9.36 -19.23 -3.44
N LEU A 85 -9.73 -18.16 -2.70
CA LEU A 85 -10.30 -16.94 -3.30
C LEU A 85 -9.24 -15.84 -3.49
N GLU A 86 -7.98 -16.11 -3.12
CA GLU A 86 -6.88 -15.15 -3.08
C GLU A 86 -7.30 -13.83 -2.40
N ALA A 87 -7.91 -13.99 -1.22
CA ALA A 87 -8.54 -12.93 -0.46
C ALA A 87 -7.52 -12.06 0.29
N PRO A 88 -7.72 -10.73 0.32
CA PRO A 88 -6.98 -9.78 1.14
C PRO A 88 -6.91 -10.13 2.64
N VAL A 89 -8.01 -10.60 3.22
CA VAL A 89 -8.10 -11.03 4.62
C VAL A 89 -8.78 -12.39 4.68
N CYS A 90 -8.18 -13.33 5.40
CA CYS A 90 -8.69 -14.68 5.57
C CYS A 90 -9.13 -14.95 7.01
N VAL A 91 -10.25 -15.63 7.15
CA VAL A 91 -10.82 -16.06 8.42
C VAL A 91 -11.03 -17.58 8.38
N ARG A 92 -10.43 -18.28 9.34
CA ARG A 92 -10.61 -19.72 9.58
C ARG A 92 -11.66 -19.92 10.66
N TYR A 93 -12.86 -20.34 10.27
CA TYR A 93 -13.95 -20.62 11.19
C TYR A 93 -14.03 -22.12 11.48
N MET A 94 -13.51 -22.49 12.64
CA MET A 94 -13.34 -23.87 13.09
C MET A 94 -14.66 -24.42 13.64
N LEU A 95 -15.36 -25.23 12.84
CA LEU A 95 -16.61 -25.91 13.22
C LEU A 95 -16.37 -27.31 13.79
N ASN A 96 -15.11 -27.77 13.78
CA ASN A 96 -14.64 -29.02 14.35
C ASN A 96 -13.11 -28.95 14.62
N LYS A 97 -12.53 -30.00 15.21
CA LYS A 97 -11.07 -30.13 15.35
C LYS A 97 -10.41 -30.37 14.00
N GLU A 98 -9.23 -29.77 13.82
CA GLU A 98 -8.38 -29.90 12.63
C GLU A 98 -8.06 -31.37 12.31
N GLY A 99 -8.15 -31.74 11.02
CA GLY A 99 -7.86 -33.08 10.51
C GLY A 99 -8.92 -34.18 10.79
N VAL A 100 -10.06 -33.87 11.42
CA VAL A 100 -11.10 -34.88 11.73
C VAL A 100 -11.89 -35.33 10.49
N MET A 101 -12.10 -34.44 9.52
CA MET A 101 -12.69 -34.74 8.22
C MET A 101 -11.58 -34.79 7.16
N ASN A 102 -11.59 -35.82 6.30
CA ASN A 102 -10.68 -36.05 5.17
C ASN A 102 -9.15 -36.13 5.45
N GLY A 103 -8.66 -35.69 6.61
CA GLY A 103 -7.23 -35.65 6.92
C GLY A 103 -6.47 -34.50 6.23
N ASN A 104 -7.19 -33.47 5.77
CA ASN A 104 -6.60 -32.27 5.18
C ASN A 104 -5.88 -31.44 6.26
N ASN A 105 -4.74 -30.83 5.89
CA ASN A 105 -4.20 -29.67 6.60
C ASN A 105 -4.94 -28.41 6.12
N ILE A 106 -5.08 -27.42 6.99
CA ILE A 106 -5.77 -26.15 6.67
C ILE A 106 -4.87 -25.21 5.85
N ASP A 107 -3.54 -25.38 5.91
CA ASP A 107 -2.53 -24.57 5.22
C ASP A 107 -2.84 -23.05 5.30
N ALA A 108 -3.14 -22.60 6.52
CA ALA A 108 -3.48 -21.21 6.81
C ALA A 108 -2.28 -20.26 6.61
N GLY A 109 -2.56 -19.03 6.20
CA GLY A 109 -1.56 -17.96 6.14
C GLY A 109 -1.12 -17.50 7.53
N GLU A 110 0.07 -16.89 7.61
CA GLU A 110 0.65 -16.40 8.87
C GLU A 110 -0.18 -15.28 9.56
N ASP A 111 -1.06 -14.64 8.79
CA ASP A 111 -1.92 -13.53 9.20
C ASP A 111 -3.43 -13.89 9.28
N ASP A 112 -3.78 -15.16 9.08
CA ASP A 112 -5.17 -15.65 9.08
C ASP A 112 -5.82 -15.51 10.48
N LEU A 113 -7.04 -14.97 10.53
CA LEU A 113 -7.81 -14.87 11.76
C LEU A 113 -8.51 -16.19 12.10
N PHE A 114 -8.33 -16.72 13.31
CA PHE A 114 -9.04 -17.92 13.77
C PHE A 114 -10.23 -17.59 14.68
N PHE A 115 -11.37 -18.20 14.37
CA PHE A 115 -12.57 -18.23 15.20
C PHE A 115 -13.05 -19.67 15.39
N PHE A 116 -13.65 -19.97 16.54
CA PHE A 116 -14.04 -21.33 16.91
C PHE A 116 -15.52 -21.39 17.31
N TYR A 117 -16.25 -22.37 16.78
CA TYR A 117 -17.65 -22.58 17.16
C TYR A 117 -17.81 -23.02 18.62
N ARG A 118 -16.80 -23.68 19.19
CA ARG A 118 -16.75 -24.11 20.59
C ARG A 118 -15.31 -24.15 21.10
N GLN A 119 -15.13 -23.94 22.40
CA GLN A 119 -13.80 -24.00 23.06
C GLN A 119 -13.12 -25.37 22.89
N GLU A 120 -13.90 -26.46 22.80
CA GLU A 120 -13.37 -27.82 22.56
C GLU A 120 -12.70 -28.00 21.19
N PHE A 121 -12.90 -27.10 20.22
CA PHE A 121 -12.19 -27.10 18.94
C PHE A 121 -10.89 -26.30 18.99
N ALA A 122 -10.69 -25.53 20.05
CA ALA A 122 -9.56 -24.62 20.25
C ALA A 122 -8.50 -25.22 21.19
N GLU A 123 -8.20 -26.52 21.06
CA GLU A 123 -7.25 -27.25 21.92
C GLU A 123 -5.83 -26.64 21.95
N ASN A 124 -5.51 -25.81 20.95
CA ASN A 124 -4.21 -25.17 20.74
C ASN A 124 -4.22 -23.65 21.00
N GLU A 125 -5.31 -23.08 21.54
CA GLU A 125 -5.45 -21.63 21.70
C GLU A 125 -5.86 -21.26 23.14
N ALA A 126 -4.94 -20.60 23.86
CA ALA A 126 -5.18 -20.20 25.25
C ALA A 126 -6.26 -19.11 25.41
N ASN A 127 -6.49 -18.29 24.37
CA ASN A 127 -7.50 -17.23 24.31
C ASN A 127 -8.23 -17.28 22.95
N ALA A 128 -8.99 -18.35 22.72
CA ALA A 128 -9.71 -18.57 21.47
C ALA A 128 -10.81 -17.53 21.22
N ASN A 129 -10.89 -16.96 20.01
CA ASN A 129 -12.04 -16.15 19.60
C ASN A 129 -13.25 -17.08 19.38
N LEU A 130 -14.22 -17.05 20.28
CA LEU A 130 -15.43 -17.86 20.17
C LEU A 130 -16.51 -17.15 19.35
N LEU A 131 -17.12 -17.89 18.43
CA LEU A 131 -18.30 -17.48 17.66
C LEU A 131 -19.30 -18.63 17.65
N MET A 132 -20.22 -18.62 18.61
CA MET A 132 -21.27 -19.63 18.75
C MET A 132 -22.55 -19.12 18.08
N ILE A 133 -22.88 -19.67 16.91
CA ILE A 133 -24.08 -19.28 16.16
C ILE A 133 -25.25 -20.21 16.47
N SER A 134 -26.37 -19.64 16.89
CA SER A 134 -27.64 -20.38 17.05
C SER A 134 -28.32 -20.59 15.69
N THR A 135 -28.73 -21.83 15.42
CA THR A 135 -29.43 -22.23 14.18
C THR A 135 -30.74 -22.97 14.44
N TYR A 136 -31.12 -23.22 15.70
CA TYR A 136 -32.29 -24.03 16.04
C TYR A 136 -33.54 -23.16 16.25
N ASP A 137 -34.63 -23.53 15.59
CA ASP A 137 -35.95 -22.95 15.84
C ASP A 137 -36.58 -23.59 17.10
N LEU A 138 -36.55 -22.87 18.21
CA LEU A 138 -37.11 -23.29 19.50
C LEU A 138 -38.65 -23.34 19.51
N SER A 139 -39.32 -22.79 18.50
CA SER A 139 -40.77 -22.96 18.32
C SER A 139 -41.09 -24.33 17.69
N VAL A 140 -40.22 -24.82 16.81
CA VAL A 140 -40.34 -26.13 16.17
C VAL A 140 -39.85 -27.25 17.10
N PHE A 141 -38.71 -27.06 17.76
CA PHE A 141 -38.13 -28.02 18.70
C PHE A 141 -38.43 -27.64 20.15
N CYS A 142 -39.59 -28.08 20.63
CA CYS A 142 -40.11 -27.84 21.97
C CYS A 142 -40.83 -29.10 22.51
N ASP A 143 -41.05 -29.17 23.83
CA ASP A 143 -41.84 -30.24 24.47
C ASP A 143 -43.31 -29.84 24.59
N ASP A 144 -44.05 -29.95 23.47
CA ASP A 144 -45.48 -29.60 23.34
C ASP A 144 -46.39 -30.82 23.12
N VAL A 145 -45.84 -32.05 23.16
CA VAL A 145 -46.58 -33.31 22.95
C VAL A 145 -46.56 -34.16 24.22
N ALA A 146 -47.72 -34.32 24.84
CA ALA A 146 -47.87 -35.05 26.09
C ALA A 146 -47.71 -36.58 25.97
N GLU A 147 -48.11 -37.18 24.84
CA GLU A 147 -47.98 -38.62 24.59
C GLU A 147 -46.71 -38.93 23.78
N LYS A 148 -45.76 -39.61 24.43
CA LYS A 148 -44.52 -40.09 23.79
C LYS A 148 -44.58 -41.60 23.66
N ASP A 149 -44.46 -42.11 22.43
CA ASP A 149 -44.75 -43.50 22.07
C ASP A 149 -43.64 -44.19 21.25
N LEU A 150 -42.57 -43.48 20.88
CA LEU A 150 -41.43 -44.00 20.12
C LEU A 150 -40.18 -44.17 20.97
N ASP A 151 -39.42 -45.24 20.76
CA ASP A 151 -38.02 -45.32 21.19
C ASP A 151 -37.12 -45.11 19.97
N LEU A 152 -36.05 -44.32 20.11
CA LEU A 152 -35.26 -43.80 18.98
C LEU A 152 -33.79 -44.21 19.08
N LEU A 153 -33.12 -44.45 17.95
CA LEU A 153 -31.67 -44.68 17.87
C LEU A 153 -31.04 -43.72 16.86
N TYR A 154 -30.08 -42.89 17.25
CA TYR A 154 -29.34 -42.04 16.32
C TYR A 154 -28.03 -42.70 15.87
N LEU A 155 -27.77 -42.74 14.55
CA LEU A 155 -26.52 -43.22 13.95
C LEU A 155 -26.09 -42.37 12.74
N ASN A 156 -24.82 -41.94 12.73
CA ASN A 156 -24.22 -41.21 11.62
C ASN A 156 -22.79 -41.71 11.33
N ARG A 157 -21.85 -41.47 12.26
CA ARG A 157 -20.43 -41.85 12.14
C ARG A 157 -20.16 -43.27 12.64
N VAL A 158 -20.96 -43.78 13.59
CA VAL A 158 -20.85 -45.16 14.05
C VAL A 158 -21.59 -46.10 13.08
N PRO A 159 -20.91 -47.10 12.46
CA PRO A 159 -21.54 -47.96 11.49
C PRO A 159 -22.44 -49.00 12.16
N ARG A 160 -23.53 -49.39 11.50
CA ARG A 160 -24.58 -50.24 12.08
C ARG A 160 -24.09 -51.61 12.57
N ASN A 161 -22.99 -52.13 12.04
CA ASN A 161 -22.38 -53.39 12.46
C ASN A 161 -21.54 -53.29 13.76
N ALA A 162 -21.25 -52.07 14.24
CA ALA A 162 -20.58 -51.82 15.52
C ALA A 162 -21.57 -51.55 16.67
N VAL A 163 -22.87 -51.67 16.41
CA VAL A 163 -23.96 -51.42 17.36
C VAL A 163 -24.54 -52.74 17.85
N ASP A 164 -24.58 -52.94 19.16
CA ASP A 164 -25.35 -54.04 19.73
C ASP A 164 -26.84 -53.66 19.75
N PHE A 165 -27.64 -54.37 18.96
CA PHE A 165 -29.09 -54.22 18.91
C PHE A 165 -29.82 -55.07 19.95
N SER A 166 -29.15 -56.04 20.60
CA SER A 166 -29.76 -56.88 21.64
C SER A 166 -29.96 -56.12 22.96
N THR A 167 -29.21 -55.03 23.16
CA THR A 167 -29.32 -54.12 24.31
C THR A 167 -30.23 -52.91 24.04
N LEU A 168 -31.12 -52.99 23.04
CA LEU A 168 -32.01 -51.91 22.62
C LEU A 168 -33.46 -52.43 22.49
N PRO A 169 -34.48 -51.55 22.64
CA PRO A 169 -35.89 -51.92 22.43
C PRO A 169 -36.18 -52.55 21.06
N GLU A 170 -36.97 -53.63 21.03
CA GLU A 170 -37.23 -54.44 19.80
C GLU A 170 -37.81 -53.63 18.62
N ASN A 171 -38.55 -52.55 18.89
CA ASN A 171 -39.20 -51.70 17.88
C ASN A 171 -38.55 -50.32 17.72
N ILE A 172 -37.26 -50.19 18.05
CA ILE A 172 -36.53 -48.91 18.01
C ILE A 172 -36.45 -48.31 16.59
N LYS A 173 -36.84 -47.03 16.46
CA LYS A 173 -36.77 -46.29 15.19
C LYS A 173 -35.39 -45.68 15.00
N VAL A 174 -34.68 -46.11 13.95
CA VAL A 174 -33.35 -45.59 13.62
C VAL A 174 -33.44 -44.26 12.85
N LEU A 175 -32.84 -43.21 13.39
CA LEU A 175 -32.58 -41.94 12.75
C LEU A 175 -31.16 -41.98 12.14
N SER A 176 -31.05 -41.74 10.83
CA SER A 176 -29.79 -41.92 10.10
C SER A 176 -29.51 -40.77 9.14
N MET A 177 -28.29 -40.24 9.18
CA MET A 177 -27.84 -39.22 8.23
C MET A 177 -27.70 -39.73 6.78
N LYS A 178 -27.78 -41.05 6.56
CA LYS A 178 -27.87 -41.64 5.20
C LYS A 178 -29.29 -41.55 4.61
N GLN A 179 -30.30 -41.27 5.43
CA GLN A 179 -31.69 -41.02 5.04
C GLN A 179 -32.24 -39.89 5.93
N PRO A 180 -31.74 -38.65 5.77
CA PRO A 180 -32.08 -37.55 6.65
C PRO A 180 -33.56 -37.17 6.52
N LEU A 181 -34.20 -36.88 7.64
CA LEU A 181 -35.50 -36.23 7.70
C LEU A 181 -35.33 -34.71 7.56
N SER A 182 -36.33 -34.01 7.02
CA SER A 182 -36.39 -32.54 7.18
C SER A 182 -36.50 -32.15 8.65
N LEU A 183 -36.15 -30.91 9.02
CA LEU A 183 -36.21 -30.47 10.42
C LEU A 183 -37.63 -30.60 11.02
N ASN A 184 -38.66 -30.32 10.22
CA ASN A 184 -40.06 -30.46 10.62
C ASN A 184 -40.50 -31.92 10.83
N GLU A 185 -40.01 -32.86 10.02
CA GLU A 185 -40.27 -34.29 10.21
C GLU A 185 -39.47 -34.86 11.38
N LEU A 186 -38.22 -34.42 11.55
CA LEU A 186 -37.37 -34.77 12.68
C LEU A 186 -38.02 -34.31 14.00
N ALA A 187 -38.46 -33.06 14.10
CA ALA A 187 -39.17 -32.53 15.27
C ALA A 187 -40.42 -33.37 15.61
N LYS A 188 -41.27 -33.69 14.63
CA LYS A 188 -42.45 -34.57 14.82
C LYS A 188 -42.10 -35.96 15.36
N VAL A 189 -40.92 -36.49 15.04
CA VAL A 189 -40.43 -37.79 15.54
C VAL A 189 -39.81 -37.65 16.93
N LEU A 190 -39.00 -36.61 17.17
CA LEU A 190 -38.34 -36.36 18.45
C LEU A 190 -39.35 -36.01 19.57
N LYS A 191 -40.39 -35.22 19.28
CA LYS A 191 -41.51 -34.91 20.19
C LYS A 191 -42.24 -36.14 20.71
N ARG A 192 -42.28 -37.21 19.91
CA ARG A 192 -42.86 -38.52 20.26
C ARG A 192 -41.86 -39.47 20.93
N GLY A 193 -40.59 -39.08 21.08
CA GLY A 193 -39.55 -39.92 21.64
C GLY A 193 -39.65 -40.07 23.15
N ARG A 194 -39.87 -41.30 23.64
CA ARG A 194 -39.78 -41.66 25.07
C ARG A 194 -38.36 -41.62 25.60
N VAL A 195 -37.44 -42.14 24.79
CA VAL A 195 -35.99 -42.24 25.01
C VAL A 195 -35.30 -42.28 23.64
N MET A 196 -34.16 -41.59 23.50
CA MET A 196 -33.27 -41.74 22.34
C MET A 196 -31.92 -42.30 22.76
N TYR A 197 -31.48 -43.39 22.15
CA TYR A 197 -30.14 -43.94 22.33
C TYR A 197 -29.19 -43.32 21.29
N SER A 198 -27.98 -42.96 21.70
CA SER A 198 -26.94 -42.54 20.77
C SER A 198 -25.57 -43.10 21.13
N TYR A 199 -24.86 -43.59 20.12
CA TYR A 199 -23.46 -44.00 20.23
C TYR A 199 -22.48 -42.87 19.94
N GLU A 200 -22.99 -41.66 19.66
CA GLU A 200 -22.19 -40.50 19.28
C GLU A 200 -22.79 -39.14 19.71
N SER A 201 -21.93 -38.18 20.05
CA SER A 201 -22.36 -36.81 20.36
C SER A 201 -22.74 -36.05 19.08
N SER A 202 -23.97 -35.55 19.00
CA SER A 202 -24.54 -34.90 17.81
C SER A 202 -25.56 -33.82 18.18
N GLY A 203 -25.71 -32.81 17.33
CA GLY A 203 -26.77 -31.79 17.46
C GLY A 203 -28.18 -32.40 17.54
N THR A 204 -28.41 -33.56 16.91
CA THR A 204 -29.68 -34.31 17.04
C THR A 204 -29.98 -34.76 18.48
N CYS A 205 -28.96 -34.93 19.33
CA CYS A 205 -29.14 -35.23 20.76
C CYS A 205 -29.70 -34.00 21.51
N ALA A 206 -29.16 -32.80 21.24
CA ALA A 206 -29.68 -31.56 21.80
C ALA A 206 -31.11 -31.26 21.32
N LEU A 207 -31.41 -31.51 20.03
CA LEU A 207 -32.78 -31.40 19.49
C LEU A 207 -33.75 -32.39 20.15
N ALA A 208 -33.31 -33.60 20.47
CA ALA A 208 -34.12 -34.58 21.19
C ALA A 208 -34.47 -34.07 22.60
N GLY A 209 -33.47 -33.55 23.33
CA GLY A 209 -33.66 -32.95 24.64
C GLY A 209 -34.59 -31.73 24.65
N LEU A 210 -34.51 -30.86 23.66
CA LEU A 210 -35.45 -29.74 23.44
C LEU A 210 -36.90 -30.21 23.24
N CYS A 211 -37.09 -31.36 22.59
CA CYS A 211 -38.39 -32.04 22.45
C CYS A 211 -38.77 -32.88 23.69
N GLY A 212 -38.05 -32.74 24.81
CA GLY A 212 -38.29 -33.48 26.05
C GLY A 212 -38.03 -34.99 25.94
N CYS A 213 -37.23 -35.42 24.97
CA CYS A 213 -36.80 -36.81 24.80
C CYS A 213 -35.42 -36.99 25.44
N PRO A 214 -35.28 -37.75 26.56
CA PRO A 214 -34.00 -37.97 27.21
C PRO A 214 -33.07 -38.80 26.32
N VAL A 215 -31.79 -38.42 26.30
CA VAL A 215 -30.76 -39.11 25.51
C VAL A 215 -29.97 -40.07 26.40
N VAL A 216 -29.87 -41.33 25.99
CA VAL A 216 -29.06 -42.37 26.63
C VAL A 216 -27.76 -42.54 25.86
N ALA A 217 -26.63 -42.31 26.54
CA ALA A 217 -25.31 -42.54 25.98
C ALA A 217 -25.00 -44.04 25.85
N ARG A 218 -24.33 -44.38 24.74
CA ARG A 218 -23.73 -45.69 24.49
C ARG A 218 -22.34 -45.51 23.89
N VAL A 219 -21.50 -46.54 24.01
CA VAL A 219 -20.14 -46.56 23.47
C VAL A 219 -20.00 -47.78 22.57
N ALA A 220 -19.49 -47.58 21.35
CA ALA A 220 -19.19 -48.66 20.41
C ALA A 220 -17.67 -48.89 20.38
N LEU A 221 -17.28 -50.16 20.45
CA LEU A 221 -15.87 -50.56 20.51
C LEU A 221 -15.13 -50.15 19.22
N GLY A 222 -14.01 -49.43 19.35
CA GLY A 222 -13.25 -48.85 18.25
C GLY A 222 -13.79 -47.50 17.72
N TYR A 223 -14.86 -46.98 18.31
CA TYR A 223 -15.50 -45.70 17.94
C TYR A 223 -15.62 -44.73 19.13
N GLU A 224 -14.89 -44.97 20.22
CA GLU A 224 -14.96 -44.27 21.51
C GLU A 224 -14.78 -42.75 21.35
N LYS A 225 -13.95 -42.31 20.40
CA LYS A 225 -13.69 -40.89 20.08
C LYS A 225 -14.92 -40.09 19.62
N TYR A 226 -16.03 -40.76 19.26
CA TYR A 226 -17.28 -40.10 18.88
C TYR A 226 -18.32 -40.10 20.01
N ALA A 227 -18.12 -40.90 21.06
CA ALA A 227 -19.11 -41.12 22.12
C ALA A 227 -19.42 -39.83 22.89
N ILE A 228 -20.59 -39.81 23.54
CA ILE A 228 -20.94 -38.76 24.48
C ILE A 228 -20.10 -38.94 25.75
N THR A 229 -19.49 -37.85 26.22
CA THR A 229 -18.65 -37.79 27.43
C THR A 229 -19.12 -36.67 28.36
N GLU A 230 -18.69 -36.68 29.62
CA GLU A 230 -18.93 -35.58 30.56
C GLU A 230 -18.43 -34.22 30.01
N HIS A 231 -17.39 -34.21 29.17
CA HIS A 231 -16.91 -32.98 28.55
C HIS A 231 -17.92 -32.40 27.55
N THR A 232 -18.52 -33.25 26.71
CA THR A 232 -19.52 -32.83 25.70
C THR A 232 -20.89 -32.48 26.29
N SER A 233 -21.14 -32.83 27.56
CA SER A 233 -22.39 -32.60 28.31
C SER A 233 -22.28 -31.38 29.26
N LYS A 234 -21.10 -30.76 29.32
CA LYS A 234 -20.76 -29.68 30.24
C LYS A 234 -21.50 -28.36 29.99
N ASP A 235 -21.85 -28.07 28.74
CA ASP A 235 -22.54 -26.84 28.31
C ASP A 235 -23.87 -26.61 29.07
N VAL A 236 -24.56 -27.69 29.43
CA VAL A 236 -25.84 -27.71 30.16
C VAL A 236 -25.69 -28.29 31.58
N GLY A 237 -24.46 -28.33 32.10
CA GLY A 237 -24.15 -28.72 33.47
C GLY A 237 -24.28 -30.21 33.77
N ASN A 238 -23.94 -31.09 32.82
CA ASN A 238 -23.97 -32.55 32.95
C ASN A 238 -25.36 -33.15 33.30
N ALA A 239 -26.42 -32.43 32.95
CA ALA A 239 -27.78 -32.70 33.42
C ALA A 239 -28.70 -33.30 32.35
N ASP A 240 -28.19 -33.52 31.15
CA ASP A 240 -28.95 -33.69 29.91
C ASP A 240 -28.89 -35.09 29.28
N VAL A 241 -27.91 -35.90 29.70
CA VAL A 241 -27.66 -37.24 29.18
C VAL A 241 -27.70 -38.26 30.31
N ALA A 242 -28.30 -39.41 30.01
CA ALA A 242 -28.41 -40.57 30.86
C ALA A 242 -27.30 -41.56 30.51
N TRP A 243 -26.55 -42.04 31.51
CA TRP A 243 -25.45 -42.98 31.28
C TRP A 243 -25.92 -44.43 31.13
N ASP A 244 -27.10 -44.73 31.68
CA ASP A 244 -27.85 -45.96 31.49
C ASP A 244 -29.34 -45.66 31.23
N ASP A 245 -30.11 -46.69 30.92
CA ASP A 245 -31.55 -46.66 30.65
C ASP A 245 -32.40 -47.05 31.88
N SER A 246 -31.84 -46.95 33.09
CA SER A 246 -32.59 -47.18 34.32
C SER A 246 -33.70 -46.13 34.50
N PRO A 247 -34.84 -46.49 35.13
CA PRO A 247 -35.91 -45.54 35.39
C PRO A 247 -35.46 -44.32 36.20
N GLN A 248 -34.57 -44.50 37.18
CA GLN A 248 -34.07 -43.39 38.01
C GLN A 248 -33.24 -42.38 37.19
N GLU A 249 -32.36 -42.87 36.31
CA GLU A 249 -31.49 -42.02 35.50
C GLU A 249 -32.28 -41.29 34.40
N LEU A 250 -33.26 -41.96 33.79
CA LEU A 250 -34.19 -41.34 32.84
C LEU A 250 -35.09 -40.28 33.51
N GLU A 251 -35.54 -40.49 34.76
CA GLU A 251 -36.25 -39.47 35.53
C GLU A 251 -35.36 -38.28 35.90
N ARG A 252 -34.10 -38.52 36.30
CA ARG A 252 -33.09 -37.47 36.57
C ARG A 252 -32.93 -36.56 35.36
N VAL A 253 -32.73 -37.13 34.18
CA VAL A 253 -32.55 -36.36 32.94
C VAL A 253 -33.82 -35.61 32.57
N LYS A 254 -34.99 -36.27 32.54
CA LYS A 254 -36.29 -35.62 32.25
C LYS A 254 -36.54 -34.40 33.14
N ALA A 255 -36.24 -34.50 34.44
CA ALA A 255 -36.39 -33.38 35.39
C ALA A 255 -35.44 -32.20 35.12
N ASN A 256 -34.41 -32.38 34.29
CA ASN A 256 -33.40 -31.39 33.95
C ASN A 256 -33.43 -30.91 32.49
N LEU A 257 -34.24 -31.50 31.59
CA LEU A 257 -34.27 -31.16 30.16
C LEU A 257 -34.63 -29.68 29.88
N TYR A 258 -35.27 -28.98 30.82
CA TYR A 258 -35.50 -27.54 30.74
C TYR A 258 -34.21 -26.72 30.57
N LYS A 259 -33.07 -27.23 31.03
CA LYS A 259 -31.75 -26.59 30.88
C LYS A 259 -31.28 -26.48 29.43
N TYR A 260 -31.72 -27.37 28.54
CA TYR A 260 -31.47 -27.17 27.10
C TYR A 260 -32.15 -25.90 26.60
N LYS A 261 -33.40 -25.67 27.01
CA LYS A 261 -34.14 -24.47 26.62
C LYS A 261 -33.47 -23.21 27.18
N GLU A 262 -33.13 -23.19 28.47
CA GLU A 262 -32.40 -22.06 29.08
C GLU A 262 -31.05 -21.80 28.38
N PHE A 263 -30.30 -22.85 28.04
CA PHE A 263 -29.03 -22.75 27.32
C PHE A 263 -29.20 -22.16 25.92
N PHE A 264 -30.15 -22.65 25.11
CA PHE A 264 -30.35 -22.15 23.74
C PHE A 264 -31.01 -20.76 23.69
N GLU A 265 -31.86 -20.41 24.66
CA GLU A 265 -32.36 -19.03 24.85
C GLU A 265 -31.21 -18.08 25.24
N GLY A 266 -30.29 -18.51 26.09
CA GLY A 266 -29.06 -17.76 26.40
C GLY A 266 -28.08 -17.66 25.21
N LEU A 267 -28.02 -18.71 24.38
CA LEU A 267 -27.12 -18.80 23.23
C LEU A 267 -27.39 -17.71 22.19
N GLU A 268 -28.64 -17.29 21.99
CA GLU A 268 -28.96 -16.21 21.07
C GLU A 268 -28.37 -14.86 21.53
N SER A 269 -28.39 -14.58 22.82
CA SER A 269 -27.74 -13.39 23.41
C SER A 269 -26.21 -13.43 23.23
N VAL A 270 -25.59 -14.59 23.51
CA VAL A 270 -24.14 -14.79 23.35
C VAL A 270 -23.73 -14.71 21.87
N SER A 271 -24.50 -15.32 20.97
CA SER A 271 -24.31 -15.23 19.50
C SER A 271 -24.36 -13.78 19.03
N ASN A 272 -25.30 -12.98 19.55
CA ASN A 272 -25.42 -11.57 19.21
C ASN A 272 -24.25 -10.72 19.75
N GLN A 273 -23.68 -11.05 20.91
CA GLN A 273 -22.47 -10.36 21.40
C GLN A 273 -21.21 -10.78 20.61
N GLN A 274 -21.08 -12.07 20.30
CA GLN A 274 -19.94 -12.62 19.59
C GLN A 274 -19.91 -12.21 18.11
N ILE A 275 -21.07 -12.06 17.44
CA ILE A 275 -21.10 -11.57 16.06
C ILE A 275 -20.61 -10.12 15.95
N PHE A 276 -20.91 -9.23 16.91
CA PHE A 276 -20.33 -7.88 16.91
C PHE A 276 -18.81 -7.92 17.13
N THR A 277 -18.33 -8.76 18.04
CA THR A 277 -16.88 -8.94 18.29
C THR A 277 -16.17 -9.48 17.03
N PHE A 278 -16.79 -10.44 16.34
CA PHE A 278 -16.33 -10.97 15.06
C PHE A 278 -16.28 -9.89 13.96
N LEU A 279 -17.37 -9.13 13.81
CA LEU A 279 -17.48 -8.07 12.82
C LEU A 279 -16.44 -6.96 13.06
N ASP A 280 -16.22 -6.54 14.30
CA ASP A 280 -15.22 -5.53 14.62
C ASP A 280 -13.80 -6.06 14.33
N ILE A 281 -13.38 -7.21 14.86
CA ILE A 281 -12.05 -7.79 14.60
C ILE A 281 -11.76 -7.98 13.10
N THR A 282 -12.74 -8.48 12.33
CA THR A 282 -12.54 -8.78 10.90
C THR A 282 -12.60 -7.54 10.02
N GLN A 283 -13.43 -6.54 10.36
CA GLN A 283 -13.41 -5.24 9.67
C GLN A 283 -12.18 -4.42 10.02
N ASP A 284 -11.69 -4.48 11.26
CA ASP A 284 -10.46 -3.78 11.67
C ASP A 284 -9.25 -4.38 10.95
N LYS A 285 -9.11 -5.72 10.89
CA LYS A 285 -8.05 -6.38 10.07
C LYS A 285 -8.15 -6.02 8.58
N ALA A 286 -9.36 -5.86 8.03
CA ALA A 286 -9.57 -5.40 6.66
C ALA A 286 -9.28 -3.90 6.48
N GLN A 287 -9.52 -3.08 7.50
CA GLN A 287 -9.15 -1.66 7.54
C GLN A 287 -7.63 -1.49 7.64
N ASP A 288 -6.94 -2.29 8.46
CA ASP A 288 -5.47 -2.33 8.56
C ASP A 288 -4.82 -2.79 7.24
N PHE A 289 -5.38 -3.83 6.61
CA PHE A 289 -4.93 -4.26 5.28
C PHE A 289 -5.17 -3.17 4.24
N TYR A 290 -6.32 -2.50 4.30
CA TYR A 290 -6.63 -1.35 3.46
C TYR A 290 -5.65 -0.20 3.69
N ASP A 291 -5.34 0.17 4.94
CA ASP A 291 -4.47 1.31 5.27
C ASP A 291 -2.99 1.03 5.04
N SER A 292 -2.58 -0.24 5.04
CA SER A 292 -1.22 -0.65 4.66
C SER A 292 -1.05 -0.71 3.14
N ASN A 293 -2.07 -1.17 2.41
CA ASN A 293 -1.95 -1.47 0.98
C ASN A 293 -2.53 -0.39 0.06
N TYR A 294 -3.65 0.24 0.41
CA TYR A 294 -4.48 1.06 -0.50
C TYR A 294 -4.82 2.47 0.01
N LYS A 295 -5.02 2.71 1.31
CA LYS A 295 -5.14 4.08 1.83
C LYS A 295 -3.76 4.69 1.87
N GLU A 296 -3.66 5.88 1.33
CA GLU A 296 -2.50 6.73 1.55
C GLU A 296 -2.61 7.31 2.95
N ASN A 297 -2.01 6.63 3.91
CA ASN A 297 -1.84 7.19 5.24
C ASN A 297 -0.80 8.31 5.16
N VAL A 298 -1.27 9.52 4.80
CA VAL A 298 -0.46 10.73 4.68
C VAL A 298 0.28 11.02 5.99
N VAL A 299 -0.32 10.70 7.14
CA VAL A 299 0.31 10.83 8.47
C VAL A 299 1.53 9.91 8.55
N ARG A 300 1.38 8.60 8.28
CA ARG A 300 2.48 7.63 8.28
C ARG A 300 3.60 8.03 7.31
N TRP A 301 3.24 8.55 6.13
CA TRP A 301 4.22 9.08 5.18
C TRP A 301 4.96 10.31 5.74
N VAL A 302 4.23 11.26 6.34
CA VAL A 302 4.84 12.45 6.98
C VAL A 302 5.79 12.04 8.10
N GLU A 303 5.36 11.11 8.97
CA GLU A 303 6.15 10.56 10.07
C GLU A 303 7.45 9.92 9.58
N GLN A 304 7.38 8.99 8.64
CA GLN A 304 8.54 8.31 8.03
C GLN A 304 9.55 9.27 7.37
N GLN A 305 9.08 10.42 6.92
CA GLN A 305 9.86 11.48 6.26
C GLN A 305 10.39 12.56 7.24
N THR A 306 10.09 12.47 8.54
CA THR A 306 10.47 13.50 9.55
C THR A 306 11.97 13.52 9.83
N LEU A 307 12.55 14.71 10.07
CA LEU A 307 13.96 14.84 10.42
C LEU A 307 14.19 14.40 11.87
N SER A 308 15.30 13.73 12.10
CA SER A 308 15.78 13.37 13.44
C SER A 308 16.11 14.62 14.27
N PRO A 309 15.90 14.61 15.61
CA PRO A 309 16.26 15.71 16.50
C PRO A 309 17.72 16.17 16.37
N GLU A 310 18.65 15.24 16.15
CA GLU A 310 20.08 15.50 15.97
C GLU A 310 20.36 16.32 14.71
N ARG A 311 19.69 15.98 13.60
CA ARG A 311 19.76 16.67 12.31
C ARG A 311 19.15 18.06 12.38
N VAL A 312 18.00 18.21 13.04
CA VAL A 312 17.39 19.53 13.33
C VAL A 312 18.36 20.39 14.14
N ALA A 313 18.93 19.86 15.23
CA ALA A 313 19.89 20.59 16.06
C ALA A 313 21.15 21.03 15.29
N LEU A 314 21.69 20.16 14.42
CA LEU A 314 22.82 20.49 13.55
C LEU A 314 22.49 21.63 12.58
N VAL A 315 21.35 21.56 11.89
CA VAL A 315 20.96 22.56 10.89
C VAL A 315 20.55 23.89 11.55
N SER A 316 19.85 23.85 12.68
CA SER A 316 19.56 25.04 13.49
C SER A 316 20.84 25.75 13.96
N LYS A 317 21.90 25.01 14.29
CA LYS A 317 23.19 25.61 14.62
C LYS A 317 23.76 26.38 13.42
N ASN A 318 23.81 25.75 12.24
CA ASN A 318 24.36 26.36 11.03
C ASN A 318 23.58 27.61 10.60
N ILE A 319 22.25 27.60 10.72
CA ILE A 319 21.38 28.77 10.48
C ILE A 319 21.80 29.96 11.36
N ASN A 320 22.07 29.71 12.65
CA ASN A 320 22.46 30.76 13.59
C ASN A 320 23.90 31.27 13.37
N GLU A 321 24.73 30.53 12.64
CA GLU A 321 26.08 30.93 12.22
C GLU A 321 26.11 31.66 10.86
N LEU A 322 24.97 31.80 10.16
CA LEU A 322 24.88 32.57 8.92
C LEU A 322 25.16 34.07 9.14
N VAL A 323 25.83 34.69 8.17
CA VAL A 323 26.14 36.15 8.21
C VAL A 323 24.86 37.00 8.07
N SER A 324 23.87 36.52 7.33
CA SER A 324 22.59 37.22 7.09
C SER A 324 21.42 36.23 6.95
N PRO A 325 21.02 35.53 8.02
CA PRO A 325 19.86 34.64 8.00
C PRO A 325 18.56 35.44 7.77
N GLN A 326 17.65 34.86 6.98
CA GLN A 326 16.40 35.53 6.59
C GLN A 326 15.44 35.67 7.78
N THR A 327 14.79 36.83 7.95
CA THR A 327 13.69 36.99 8.91
C THR A 327 12.35 36.67 8.25
N ILE A 328 11.49 35.91 8.94
CA ILE A 328 10.21 35.42 8.40
C ILE A 328 9.06 35.94 9.24
N TYR A 329 8.04 36.48 8.57
CA TYR A 329 6.79 36.95 9.18
C TYR A 329 5.62 36.07 8.72
N VAL A 330 4.79 35.60 9.65
CA VAL A 330 3.54 34.88 9.35
C VAL A 330 2.36 35.75 9.79
N CYS A 331 1.62 36.26 8.81
CA CYS A 331 0.39 37.02 9.01
C CYS A 331 -0.80 36.06 9.10
N ILE A 332 -1.45 36.03 10.27
CA ILE A 332 -2.59 35.17 10.58
C ILE A 332 -3.86 36.03 10.55
N TYR A 333 -4.76 35.78 9.60
CA TYR A 333 -6.02 36.50 9.47
C TYR A 333 -7.17 35.74 10.14
N ASP A 334 -7.75 36.32 11.19
CA ASP A 334 -8.87 35.73 11.93
C ASP A 334 -10.22 36.12 11.33
N SER A 335 -10.56 35.52 10.18
CA SER A 335 -11.88 35.68 9.56
C SER A 335 -13.01 35.06 10.39
N SER A 336 -12.69 34.19 11.36
CA SER A 336 -13.64 33.42 12.14
C SER A 336 -14.03 34.05 13.48
N LYS A 337 -13.28 35.08 13.92
CA LYS A 337 -13.37 35.68 15.26
C LYS A 337 -13.22 34.63 16.37
N SER A 338 -12.32 33.67 16.16
CA SER A 338 -12.15 32.50 17.02
C SER A 338 -10.72 32.39 17.57
N TRP A 339 -10.57 32.68 18.86
CA TRP A 339 -9.29 32.51 19.56
C TRP A 339 -8.78 31.06 19.51
N HIS A 340 -9.68 30.08 19.46
CA HIS A 340 -9.28 28.67 19.30
C HIS A 340 -8.60 28.43 17.95
N ALA A 341 -9.15 28.98 16.85
CA ALA A 341 -8.53 28.85 15.52
C ALA A 341 -7.17 29.55 15.46
N VAL A 342 -7.05 30.73 16.07
CA VAL A 342 -5.77 31.46 16.17
C VAL A 342 -4.75 30.68 17.01
N LEU A 343 -5.16 30.11 18.15
CA LEU A 343 -4.31 29.27 19.00
C LEU A 343 -3.82 28.03 18.26
N THR A 344 -4.68 27.28 17.55
CA THR A 344 -4.27 26.12 16.76
C THR A 344 -3.12 26.45 15.81
N THR A 345 -3.21 27.59 15.11
CA THR A 345 -2.13 28.04 14.23
C THR A 345 -0.87 28.45 15.01
N LEU A 346 -0.99 29.24 16.08
CA LEU A 346 0.16 29.69 16.87
C LEU A 346 0.88 28.54 17.59
N GLU A 347 0.14 27.59 18.17
CA GLU A 347 0.68 26.42 18.86
C GLU A 347 1.46 25.52 17.89
N SER A 348 0.99 25.37 16.65
CA SER A 348 1.70 24.62 15.60
C SER A 348 3.04 25.27 15.17
N LEU A 349 3.17 26.60 15.32
CA LEU A 349 4.40 27.34 15.05
C LEU A 349 5.36 27.40 16.25
N LEU A 350 4.90 27.12 17.47
CA LEU A 350 5.73 27.21 18.67
C LEU A 350 6.99 26.30 18.63
N PRO A 351 6.95 25.05 18.12
CA PRO A 351 8.17 24.26 17.91
C PRO A 351 9.11 24.88 16.88
N VAL A 352 8.57 25.48 15.81
CA VAL A 352 9.33 26.14 14.75
C VAL A 352 10.10 27.34 15.31
N ASN A 353 9.43 28.20 16.08
CA ASN A 353 10.08 29.37 16.71
C ASN A 353 11.25 28.96 17.64
N ARG A 354 11.12 27.81 18.33
CA ARG A 354 12.21 27.24 19.15
C ARG A 354 13.39 26.74 18.32
N MET A 355 13.14 26.30 17.08
CA MET A 355 14.18 25.85 16.13
C MET A 355 14.79 27.01 15.32
N TYR A 356 14.07 28.12 15.18
CA TYR A 356 14.41 29.28 14.35
C TYR A 356 13.87 30.59 14.97
N SER A 357 14.70 31.27 15.76
CA SER A 357 14.29 32.45 16.55
C SER A 357 14.09 33.76 15.76
N ARG A 358 14.00 33.68 14.42
CA ARG A 358 13.72 34.80 13.51
C ARG A 358 12.35 34.66 12.82
N LEU A 359 11.48 33.88 13.43
CA LEU A 359 10.05 33.79 13.11
C LEU A 359 9.28 34.80 13.95
N ASN A 360 8.47 35.63 13.30
CA ASN A 360 7.53 36.54 13.96
C ASN A 360 6.13 36.31 13.41
N CYS A 361 5.10 36.56 14.21
CA CYS A 361 3.71 36.48 13.80
C CYS A 361 2.98 37.80 14.00
N ILE A 362 2.08 38.12 13.07
CA ILE A 362 1.12 39.22 13.21
C ILE A 362 -0.28 38.62 13.08
N VAL A 363 -1.07 38.70 14.15
CA VAL A 363 -2.46 38.27 14.16
C VAL A 363 -3.37 39.47 13.87
N PHE A 364 -4.12 39.39 12.77
CA PHE A 364 -5.12 40.38 12.38
C PHE A 364 -6.51 39.91 12.83
N THR A 365 -7.08 40.60 13.83
CA THR A 365 -8.39 40.29 14.42
C THR A 365 -9.03 41.57 14.96
N ASP A 366 -10.37 41.63 14.98
CA ASP A 366 -11.10 42.71 15.64
C ASP A 366 -11.43 42.38 17.11
N GLU A 367 -11.16 41.16 17.54
CA GLU A 367 -11.46 40.67 18.88
C GLU A 367 -10.32 40.96 19.87
N LYS A 368 -10.67 41.10 21.15
CA LYS A 368 -9.71 41.44 22.21
C LYS A 368 -9.11 40.19 22.84
N TYR A 369 -8.10 39.62 22.18
CA TYR A 369 -7.34 38.48 22.70
C TYR A 369 -6.21 38.90 23.65
N THR A 370 -5.76 37.96 24.49
CA THR A 370 -4.64 38.13 25.40
C THR A 370 -3.61 37.03 25.13
N LEU A 371 -2.40 37.42 24.78
CA LEU A 371 -1.30 36.49 24.51
C LEU A 371 -0.78 35.86 25.81
N SER A 372 -0.37 34.59 25.76
CA SER A 372 0.40 33.96 26.84
C SER A 372 1.88 34.36 26.77
N LYS A 373 2.64 34.03 27.81
CA LYS A 373 4.11 34.23 27.87
C LYS A 373 4.89 33.42 26.82
N ASP A 374 4.26 32.43 26.18
CA ASP A 374 4.87 31.65 25.11
C ASP A 374 4.79 32.37 23.75
N PHE A 375 3.99 33.44 23.66
CA PHE A 375 3.69 34.19 22.44
C PHE A 375 4.03 35.69 22.51
N ASP A 376 4.03 36.30 23.69
CA ASP A 376 4.18 37.76 23.89
C ASP A 376 5.48 38.38 23.33
N SER A 377 6.51 37.58 23.11
CA SER A 377 7.84 38.00 22.63
C SER A 377 8.01 37.97 21.10
N TRP A 378 7.10 37.35 20.35
CA TRP A 378 7.21 37.15 18.90
C TRP A 378 5.88 37.25 18.13
N VAL A 379 4.76 37.51 18.83
CA VAL A 379 3.42 37.66 18.24
C VAL A 379 2.86 39.05 18.55
N SER A 380 2.37 39.77 17.54
CA SER A 380 1.61 41.03 17.73
C SER A 380 0.14 40.90 17.31
N LEU A 381 -0.74 41.75 17.88
CA LEU A 381 -2.17 41.80 17.61
C LEU A 381 -2.55 43.13 16.96
N HIS A 382 -3.21 43.09 15.81
CA HIS A 382 -3.60 44.26 15.02
C HIS A 382 -5.05 44.14 14.53
N GLU A 383 -5.76 45.27 14.38
CA GLU A 383 -7.13 45.30 13.84
C GLU A 383 -7.15 44.87 12.36
N THR A 384 -8.19 44.17 11.91
CA THR A 384 -8.24 43.63 10.52
C THR A 384 -8.16 44.72 9.46
N THR A 385 -8.77 45.88 9.73
CA THR A 385 -8.75 47.09 8.88
C THR A 385 -7.34 47.65 8.64
N LYS A 386 -6.36 47.25 9.44
CA LYS A 386 -4.96 47.70 9.34
C LYS A 386 -4.06 46.73 8.57
N LEU A 387 -4.56 45.61 8.03
CA LEU A 387 -3.79 44.61 7.28
C LEU A 387 -2.83 45.24 6.25
N SER A 388 -3.38 45.96 5.27
CA SER A 388 -2.61 46.59 4.18
C SER A 388 -1.67 47.69 4.66
N ALA A 389 -2.01 48.39 5.76
CA ALA A 389 -1.16 49.45 6.33
C ALA A 389 0.02 48.85 7.09
N THR A 390 -0.25 47.90 7.99
CA THR A 390 0.78 47.22 8.82
C THR A 390 1.80 46.50 7.95
N ILE A 391 1.38 45.82 6.86
CA ILE A 391 2.29 45.17 5.91
C ILE A 391 3.19 46.21 5.19
N LYS A 392 2.66 47.39 4.85
CA LYS A 392 3.44 48.48 4.25
C LYS A 392 4.46 49.03 5.25
N ASP A 393 4.06 49.25 6.50
CA ASP A 393 4.93 49.77 7.56
C ASP A 393 6.14 48.83 7.82
N ILE A 394 5.90 47.53 8.06
CA ILE A 394 6.99 46.56 8.29
C ILE A 394 7.86 46.31 7.04
N THR A 395 7.36 46.60 5.84
CA THR A 395 8.15 46.59 4.60
C THR A 395 9.11 47.78 4.55
N ILE A 396 8.63 48.97 4.90
CA ILE A 396 9.42 50.21 4.92
C ILE A 396 10.54 50.12 5.97
N GLU A 397 10.23 49.56 7.14
CA GLU A 397 11.18 49.31 8.23
C GLU A 397 12.16 48.15 7.92
N GLN A 398 11.91 47.37 6.86
CA GLN A 398 12.71 46.21 6.43
C GLN A 398 12.80 45.11 7.49
N CYS A 399 11.71 44.91 8.25
CA CYS A 399 11.66 43.97 9.37
C CYS A 399 11.69 42.49 8.95
N PHE A 400 11.44 42.18 7.68
CA PHE A 400 11.34 40.81 7.17
C PHE A 400 12.02 40.64 5.80
N ASN A 401 12.38 39.40 5.49
CA ASN A 401 12.81 38.96 4.16
C ASN A 401 11.69 38.24 3.41
N TRP A 402 10.97 37.36 4.11
CA TRP A 402 9.83 36.62 3.58
C TRP A 402 8.59 36.81 4.46
N LEU A 403 7.44 37.04 3.84
CA LEU A 403 6.14 37.15 4.50
C LEU A 403 5.23 36.03 3.99
N GLN A 404 4.54 35.37 4.89
CA GLN A 404 3.51 34.37 4.58
C GLN A 404 2.15 34.87 5.10
N TYR A 405 1.08 34.60 4.36
CA TYR A 405 -0.29 34.86 4.79
C TYR A 405 -1.07 33.55 4.94
N VAL A 406 -1.80 33.41 6.05
CA VAL A 406 -2.67 32.27 6.33
C VAL A 406 -3.94 32.72 7.07
N ARG A 407 -5.04 31.97 6.91
CA ARG A 407 -6.22 32.11 7.77
C ARG A 407 -5.96 31.43 9.12
N ALA A 408 -6.60 31.94 10.17
CA ALA A 408 -6.61 31.27 11.47
C ALA A 408 -7.30 29.89 11.38
N GLY A 409 -6.68 28.87 11.98
CA GLY A 409 -7.18 27.49 12.02
C GLY A 409 -6.39 26.50 11.16
N VAL A 410 -5.39 26.94 10.40
CA VAL A 410 -4.41 26.04 9.77
C VAL A 410 -3.45 25.48 10.82
N THR A 411 -2.95 24.26 10.59
CA THR A 411 -1.93 23.61 11.45
C THR A 411 -0.64 23.40 10.66
N PHE A 412 0.46 24.03 11.05
CA PHE A 412 1.75 23.86 10.39
C PHE A 412 2.44 22.56 10.80
N ILE A 413 3.10 21.91 9.84
CA ILE A 413 3.93 20.74 10.10
C ILE A 413 5.33 21.24 10.43
N ALA A 414 5.65 21.35 11.73
CA ALA A 414 6.81 22.11 12.22
C ALA A 414 8.15 21.74 11.53
N ASP A 415 8.39 20.45 11.31
CA ASP A 415 9.57 19.93 10.60
C ASP A 415 9.65 20.39 9.13
N ARG A 416 8.52 20.42 8.43
CA ARG A 416 8.42 20.89 7.04
C ARG A 416 8.55 22.40 6.96
N PHE A 417 8.02 23.13 7.95
CA PHE A 417 8.25 24.56 8.07
C PHE A 417 9.72 24.87 8.29
N PHE A 418 10.38 24.20 9.23
CA PHE A 418 11.83 24.34 9.44
C PHE A 418 12.63 24.06 8.15
N SER A 419 12.21 23.06 7.38
CA SER A 419 12.81 22.73 6.09
C SER A 419 12.57 23.81 5.03
N ALA A 420 11.38 24.43 5.01
CA ALA A 420 11.10 25.61 4.19
C ALA A 420 11.99 26.81 4.59
N MET A 421 12.22 27.04 5.89
CA MET A 421 13.15 28.09 6.35
C MET A 421 14.58 27.85 5.84
N CYS A 422 15.05 26.59 5.83
CA CYS A 422 16.34 26.22 5.25
C CYS A 422 16.39 26.53 3.74
N TYR A 423 15.32 26.23 3.01
CA TYR A 423 15.18 26.50 1.58
C TYR A 423 15.18 28.00 1.26
N LEU A 424 14.38 28.78 2.00
CA LEU A 424 14.25 30.23 1.87
C LEU A 424 15.57 31.00 2.16
N ASN A 425 16.51 30.40 2.89
CA ASN A 425 17.85 30.96 3.11
C ASN A 425 18.82 30.72 1.94
N LYS A 426 18.48 29.88 0.95
CA LYS A 426 19.30 29.61 -0.24
C LYS A 426 18.79 30.31 -1.49
N VAL A 427 17.48 30.37 -1.68
CA VAL A 427 16.87 30.94 -2.89
C VAL A 427 16.84 32.46 -2.85
N SER A 428 17.13 33.09 -3.98
CA SER A 428 17.16 34.54 -4.20
C SER A 428 16.56 34.97 -5.55
N GLU A 429 16.36 34.00 -6.45
CA GLU A 429 15.76 34.12 -7.77
C GLU A 429 14.23 34.27 -7.74
N TYR A 430 13.58 33.74 -6.70
CA TYR A 430 12.12 33.74 -6.58
C TYR A 430 11.61 34.97 -5.84
N SER A 431 10.55 35.58 -6.38
CA SER A 431 9.77 36.61 -5.69
C SER A 431 8.67 35.99 -4.83
N ALA A 432 8.06 34.88 -5.26
CA ALA A 432 7.05 34.15 -4.50
C ALA A 432 7.29 32.64 -4.55
N ILE A 433 6.93 31.92 -3.49
CA ILE A 433 7.07 30.46 -3.41
C ILE A 433 5.79 29.88 -2.80
N TYR A 434 5.11 28.98 -3.51
CA TYR A 434 3.98 28.24 -2.96
C TYR A 434 4.45 26.86 -2.45
N PRO A 435 3.86 26.32 -1.38
CA PRO A 435 4.15 24.99 -0.87
C PRO A 435 3.12 23.94 -1.33
N ASP A 436 3.46 22.66 -1.19
CA ASP A 436 2.45 21.60 -1.07
C ASP A 436 1.71 21.70 0.28
N LYS A 437 0.57 20.99 0.39
CA LYS A 437 -0.29 21.00 1.59
C LYS A 437 -1.07 19.70 1.76
N ILE A 438 -1.67 19.55 2.92
CA ILE A 438 -2.63 18.49 3.23
C ILE A 438 -3.99 19.14 3.48
N PHE A 439 -5.03 18.59 2.89
CA PHE A 439 -6.40 19.00 3.16
C PHE A 439 -7.10 18.02 4.09
N ILE A 440 -7.92 18.55 4.99
CA ILE A 440 -9.00 17.78 5.63
C ILE A 440 -10.19 17.82 4.67
N ASN A 441 -10.68 16.66 4.26
CA ASN A 441 -11.79 16.52 3.32
C ASN A 441 -13.16 16.54 4.03
N ASP A 442 -14.24 16.42 3.25
CA ASP A 442 -15.62 16.40 3.73
C ASP A 442 -15.97 15.30 4.76
N SER A 443 -15.13 14.27 4.86
CA SER A 443 -15.28 13.11 5.74
C SER A 443 -14.27 13.11 6.91
N ASP A 444 -13.65 14.26 7.19
CA ASP A 444 -12.57 14.45 8.16
C ASP A 444 -11.31 13.59 7.89
N GLU A 445 -11.12 13.12 6.65
CA GLU A 445 -9.91 12.40 6.24
C GLU A 445 -8.84 13.34 5.67
N LEU A 446 -7.57 12.98 5.84
CA LEU A 446 -6.43 13.75 5.32
C LEU A 446 -6.08 13.33 3.88
N GLU A 447 -6.09 14.30 2.96
CA GLU A 447 -5.74 14.11 1.55
C GLU A 447 -4.51 14.97 1.18
N SER A 448 -3.56 14.41 0.42
CA SER A 448 -2.39 15.17 -0.06
C SER A 448 -2.73 16.00 -1.30
N ALA A 449 -2.36 17.27 -1.27
CA ALA A 449 -2.38 18.17 -2.41
C ALA A 449 -0.93 18.45 -2.86
N PHE A 450 -0.39 17.52 -3.66
CA PHE A 450 0.95 17.56 -4.24
C PHE A 450 0.90 18.19 -5.64
N LEU A 451 1.44 19.39 -5.75
CA LEU A 451 1.37 20.24 -6.94
C LEU A 451 2.55 19.95 -7.90
N PRO A 452 2.39 20.20 -9.22
CA PRO A 452 3.54 20.33 -10.11
C PRO A 452 4.31 21.62 -9.80
N ASN A 453 5.44 21.84 -10.47
CA ASN A 453 6.04 23.17 -10.55
C ASN A 453 5.14 24.13 -11.35
N PHE A 454 5.43 25.44 -11.27
CA PHE A 454 4.50 26.47 -11.70
C PHE A 454 4.13 26.35 -13.20
N SER A 455 2.84 26.13 -13.45
CA SER A 455 2.22 26.01 -14.78
C SER A 455 1.21 27.13 -14.91
N ILE A 456 1.44 28.07 -15.84
CA ILE A 456 0.61 29.27 -15.96
C ILE A 456 -0.81 28.93 -16.39
N ASP A 457 -0.97 27.96 -17.28
CA ASP A 457 -2.28 27.49 -17.74
C ASP A 457 -3.06 26.80 -16.59
N TYR A 458 -2.37 26.02 -15.74
CA TYR A 458 -3.01 25.39 -14.58
C TYR A 458 -3.34 26.39 -13.47
N PHE A 459 -2.47 27.39 -13.24
CA PHE A 459 -2.70 28.46 -12.27
C PHE A 459 -3.89 29.34 -12.65
N LEU A 460 -4.03 29.73 -13.92
CA LEU A 460 -5.17 30.54 -14.36
C LEU A 460 -6.46 29.72 -14.51
N GLY A 461 -6.36 28.44 -14.87
CA GLY A 461 -7.51 27.55 -15.00
C GLY A 461 -8.05 27.02 -13.68
N TYR A 462 -7.20 26.79 -12.68
CA TYR A 462 -7.62 26.34 -11.34
C TYR A 462 -6.81 27.01 -10.21
N PRO A 463 -7.00 28.33 -9.99
CA PRO A 463 -6.28 29.10 -8.97
C PRO A 463 -6.25 28.48 -7.58
N HIS A 464 -7.36 27.86 -7.17
CA HIS A 464 -7.56 27.28 -5.83
C HIS A 464 -6.50 26.23 -5.45
N ALA A 465 -5.91 25.55 -6.44
CA ALA A 465 -4.78 24.64 -6.20
C ALA A 465 -3.60 25.32 -5.50
N PHE A 466 -3.37 26.62 -5.75
CA PHE A 466 -2.20 27.37 -5.28
C PHE A 466 -2.45 28.24 -4.04
N PHE A 467 -3.67 28.24 -3.49
CA PHE A 467 -4.00 29.09 -2.33
C PHE A 467 -3.39 28.54 -1.03
N VAL A 468 -3.22 29.42 -0.04
CA VAL A 468 -2.81 29.14 1.35
C VAL A 468 -1.31 28.85 1.51
N GLY A 469 -0.66 29.69 2.33
CA GLY A 469 0.70 29.44 2.80
C GLY A 469 1.80 29.86 1.83
N CYS A 470 1.49 30.69 0.83
CA CYS A 470 2.53 31.23 -0.06
C CYS A 470 3.50 32.15 0.70
N PHE A 471 4.80 32.01 0.42
CA PHE A 471 5.84 32.92 0.88
C PHE A 471 6.11 33.99 -0.18
N PHE A 472 6.14 35.25 0.24
CA PHE A 472 6.37 36.42 -0.61
C PHE A 472 7.63 37.16 -0.15
N HIS A 473 8.59 37.34 -1.06
CA HIS A 473 9.82 38.06 -0.77
C HIS A 473 9.55 39.57 -0.65
N GLN A 474 10.24 40.22 0.30
CA GLN A 474 10.07 41.64 0.62
C GLN A 474 10.17 42.59 -0.58
N SER A 475 10.87 42.21 -1.67
CA SER A 475 10.93 43.00 -2.90
C SER A 475 9.56 43.27 -3.52
N ILE A 476 8.61 42.32 -3.47
CA ILE A 476 7.26 42.49 -4.03
C ILE A 476 6.59 43.73 -3.45
N PHE A 477 6.73 43.93 -2.14
CA PHE A 477 6.09 45.00 -1.40
C PHE A 477 6.79 46.36 -1.62
N ARG A 478 8.04 46.38 -2.11
CA ARG A 478 8.79 47.59 -2.50
C ARG A 478 8.50 48.04 -3.93
N ASP A 479 8.32 47.09 -4.86
CA ASP A 479 8.26 47.33 -6.31
C ASP A 479 6.87 47.84 -6.80
N ASN A 480 6.13 48.58 -5.96
CA ASN A 480 4.74 49.02 -6.18
C ASN A 480 3.65 47.94 -6.39
N ILE A 481 3.99 46.65 -6.42
CA ILE A 481 3.05 45.53 -6.70
C ILE A 481 1.90 45.43 -5.67
N PHE A 482 2.18 45.76 -4.40
CA PHE A 482 1.25 45.64 -3.26
C PHE A 482 0.38 46.90 -3.00
N TYR A 483 0.36 47.91 -3.87
CA TYR A 483 -0.09 49.24 -3.42
C TYR A 483 -1.62 49.43 -3.35
N ASN A 484 -2.40 48.63 -4.08
CA ASN A 484 -3.87 48.60 -4.01
C ASN A 484 -4.39 47.82 -2.78
N GLU A 485 -5.66 48.02 -2.44
CA GLU A 485 -6.36 47.27 -1.38
C GLU A 485 -6.42 45.78 -1.75
N VAL A 486 -5.79 44.92 -0.94
CA VAL A 486 -5.73 43.47 -1.19
C VAL A 486 -6.94 42.79 -0.58
N LEU A 487 -7.53 41.86 -1.33
CA LEU A 487 -8.68 41.07 -0.91
C LEU A 487 -8.24 39.98 0.09
N PRO A 488 -8.65 40.02 1.39
CA PRO A 488 -8.18 39.06 2.39
C PRO A 488 -8.55 37.61 2.05
N ASP A 489 -9.65 37.40 1.33
CA ASP A 489 -10.11 36.08 0.93
C ASP A 489 -9.34 35.45 -0.23
N SER A 490 -8.63 36.25 -1.03
CA SER A 490 -7.87 35.79 -2.21
C SER A 490 -6.46 36.39 -2.24
N PHE A 491 -5.88 36.64 -1.05
CA PHE A 491 -4.62 37.35 -0.86
C PHE A 491 -3.47 36.72 -1.66
N ASP A 492 -3.28 35.41 -1.52
CA ASP A 492 -2.21 34.69 -2.21
C ASP A 492 -2.36 34.79 -3.74
N PHE A 493 -3.59 34.65 -4.25
CA PHE A 493 -3.86 34.72 -5.69
C PHE A 493 -3.60 36.11 -6.27
N ASP A 494 -4.09 37.15 -5.60
CA ASP A 494 -3.94 38.55 -6.03
C ASP A 494 -2.46 38.96 -6.05
N ILE A 495 -1.64 38.49 -5.10
CA ILE A 495 -0.19 38.73 -5.15
C ILE A 495 0.48 37.87 -6.23
N LEU A 496 0.21 36.56 -6.28
CA LEU A 496 0.82 35.65 -7.27
C LEU A 496 0.56 36.12 -8.70
N ILE A 497 -0.69 36.47 -9.05
CA ILE A 497 -1.01 36.88 -10.42
C ILE A 497 -0.31 38.19 -10.82
N ARG A 498 -0.16 39.15 -9.90
CA ARG A 498 0.60 40.39 -10.15
C ARG A 498 2.10 40.12 -10.28
N VAL A 499 2.65 39.19 -9.50
CA VAL A 499 4.05 38.73 -9.63
C VAL A 499 4.26 38.10 -11.01
N VAL A 500 3.32 37.30 -11.52
CA VAL A 500 3.35 36.80 -12.92
C VAL A 500 3.24 37.94 -13.94
N THR A 501 2.36 38.93 -13.73
CA THR A 501 2.23 40.09 -14.65
C THR A 501 3.57 40.80 -14.81
N GLU A 502 4.17 41.21 -13.69
CA GLU A 502 5.32 42.14 -13.63
C GLU A 502 6.68 41.45 -13.79
N LYS A 503 6.85 40.25 -13.19
CA LYS A 503 8.14 39.54 -13.12
C LYS A 503 8.18 38.21 -13.88
N GLY A 504 7.04 37.75 -14.40
CA GLY A 504 6.94 36.54 -15.23
C GLY A 504 6.98 35.23 -14.45
N ASN A 505 6.64 34.15 -15.15
CA ASN A 505 6.41 32.80 -14.57
C ASN A 505 7.60 32.27 -13.76
N SER A 506 8.84 32.52 -14.22
CA SER A 506 10.07 32.03 -13.57
C SER A 506 10.37 32.67 -12.21
N SER A 507 9.67 33.74 -11.84
CA SER A 507 9.79 34.37 -10.52
C SER A 507 8.99 33.66 -9.42
N ILE A 508 8.20 32.63 -9.77
CA ILE A 508 7.48 31.79 -8.82
C ILE A 508 8.20 30.45 -8.66
N GLY A 509 8.63 30.18 -7.44
CA GLY A 509 9.18 28.89 -7.03
C GLY A 509 8.12 27.97 -6.42
N HIS A 510 8.48 26.70 -6.29
CA HIS A 510 7.69 25.68 -5.63
C HIS A 510 8.50 25.10 -4.46
N PHE A 511 7.85 24.89 -3.30
CA PHE A 511 8.40 24.11 -2.19
C PHE A 511 7.66 22.76 -2.10
N PRO A 512 8.21 21.68 -2.69
CA PRO A 512 7.51 20.41 -2.88
C PRO A 512 7.47 19.54 -1.60
N GLU A 513 7.06 20.10 -0.47
CA GLU A 513 6.78 19.37 0.77
C GLU A 513 5.56 19.95 1.48
N PRO A 514 4.70 19.11 2.12
CA PRO A 514 3.46 19.57 2.69
C PRO A 514 3.74 20.46 3.91
N LEU A 515 3.50 21.76 3.78
CA LEU A 515 3.89 22.73 4.80
C LEU A 515 2.89 22.79 5.97
N LEU A 516 1.60 22.61 5.65
CA LEU A 516 0.48 22.78 6.57
C LEU A 516 -0.69 21.86 6.24
N ILE A 517 -1.56 21.71 7.23
CA ILE A 517 -2.87 21.06 7.17
C ILE A 517 -3.95 22.15 7.22
N SER A 518 -4.91 22.11 6.29
CA SER A 518 -6.00 23.09 6.18
C SER A 518 -7.34 22.43 5.84
N ASP A 519 -8.46 23.10 6.17
CA ASP A 519 -9.82 22.66 5.85
C ASP A 519 -10.17 23.03 4.39
N SER A 520 -10.43 22.03 3.54
CA SER A 520 -10.70 22.27 2.11
C SER A 520 -11.94 23.15 1.88
N LYS A 521 -12.98 23.04 2.72
CA LYS A 521 -14.22 23.82 2.58
C LYS A 521 -14.00 25.30 2.81
N LYS A 522 -13.10 25.65 3.72
CA LYS A 522 -12.78 27.05 4.02
C LYS A 522 -11.91 27.69 2.94
N GLU A 523 -10.97 26.94 2.39
CA GLU A 523 -9.94 27.48 1.49
C GLU A 523 -10.32 27.39 0.00
N LEU A 524 -11.22 26.48 -0.38
CA LEU A 524 -11.72 26.37 -1.76
C LEU A 524 -12.98 27.21 -2.03
N ASN A 525 -13.74 27.60 -0.99
CA ASN A 525 -14.99 28.36 -1.12
C ASN A 525 -14.75 29.88 -1.25
N ILE A 526 -14.18 30.30 -2.39
CA ILE A 526 -13.88 31.70 -2.71
C ILE A 526 -14.73 32.16 -3.91
N ASP A 527 -15.15 33.42 -3.86
CA ASP A 527 -15.99 34.09 -4.85
C ASP A 527 -15.35 34.11 -6.25
N SER A 528 -15.91 33.34 -7.19
CA SER A 528 -15.37 33.20 -8.56
C SER A 528 -15.28 34.54 -9.29
N SER A 529 -16.22 35.46 -9.03
CA SER A 529 -16.29 36.74 -9.74
C SER A 529 -15.07 37.63 -9.50
N LYS A 530 -14.42 37.52 -8.33
CA LYS A 530 -13.16 38.20 -8.03
C LYS A 530 -11.96 37.55 -8.74
N ILE A 531 -11.96 36.22 -8.81
CA ILE A 531 -10.95 35.45 -9.56
C ILE A 531 -11.04 35.79 -11.05
N GLU A 532 -12.23 35.80 -11.63
CA GLU A 532 -12.50 36.20 -13.02
C GLU A 532 -12.00 37.63 -13.31
N GLN A 533 -12.22 38.59 -12.40
CA GLN A 533 -11.73 39.96 -12.54
C GLN A 533 -10.20 40.05 -12.55
N LEU A 534 -9.52 39.31 -11.66
CA LEU A 534 -8.06 39.28 -11.59
C LEU A 534 -7.45 38.63 -12.84
N VAL A 535 -8.00 37.49 -13.30
CA VAL A 535 -7.57 36.82 -14.54
C VAL A 535 -7.85 37.70 -15.76
N GLY A 536 -9.02 38.33 -15.85
CA GLY A 536 -9.38 39.23 -16.96
C GLY A 536 -8.48 40.46 -17.04
N ARG A 537 -8.05 40.99 -15.89
CA ARG A 537 -7.04 42.05 -15.82
C ARG A 537 -5.69 41.57 -16.34
N TYR A 538 -5.19 40.43 -15.87
CA TYR A 538 -3.94 39.83 -16.35
C TYR A 538 -3.95 39.62 -17.87
N LEU A 539 -5.02 39.04 -18.40
CA LEU A 539 -5.17 38.80 -19.84
C LEU A 539 -5.17 40.11 -20.64
N SER A 540 -5.85 41.14 -20.14
CA SER A 540 -5.85 42.48 -20.75
C SER A 540 -4.47 43.14 -20.74
N GLU A 541 -3.72 43.03 -19.63
CA GLU A 541 -2.35 43.54 -19.49
C GLU A 541 -1.34 42.79 -20.37
N LYS A 542 -1.58 41.51 -20.68
CA LYS A 542 -0.84 40.73 -21.69
C LYS A 542 -1.34 40.95 -23.14
N GLY A 543 -2.32 41.83 -23.37
CA GLY A 543 -2.80 42.21 -24.70
C GLY A 543 -4.04 41.46 -25.22
N TYR A 544 -4.57 40.49 -24.46
CA TYR A 544 -5.73 39.67 -24.82
C TYR A 544 -7.06 40.37 -24.46
N VAL A 545 -7.28 41.57 -25.00
CA VAL A 545 -8.42 42.44 -24.69
C VAL A 545 -9.79 41.87 -25.10
N ASN A 546 -9.82 40.88 -25.99
CA ASN A 546 -11.05 40.18 -26.41
C ASN A 546 -11.20 38.80 -25.74
N SER A 547 -10.42 38.52 -24.70
CA SER A 547 -10.46 37.21 -24.03
C SER A 547 -11.80 36.95 -23.35
N LEU A 548 -12.17 35.67 -23.29
CA LEU A 548 -13.35 35.18 -22.58
C LEU A 548 -12.92 34.15 -21.54
N ILE A 549 -13.40 34.33 -20.31
CA ILE A 549 -13.26 33.36 -19.22
C ILE A 549 -14.59 32.60 -19.14
N LEU A 550 -14.52 31.27 -19.26
CA LEU A 550 -15.68 30.38 -19.23
C LEU A 550 -15.54 29.43 -18.04
N HIS A 551 -16.62 29.21 -17.28
CA HIS A 551 -16.61 28.18 -16.24
C HIS A 551 -16.77 26.79 -16.84
N ASN A 552 -15.96 25.84 -16.38
CA ASN A 552 -16.15 24.44 -16.69
C ASN A 552 -17.05 23.76 -15.65
N ALA A 553 -17.62 22.61 -16.01
CA ALA A 553 -18.52 21.84 -15.15
C ALA A 553 -17.84 21.24 -13.90
N SER A 554 -16.52 21.38 -13.77
CA SER A 554 -15.70 20.88 -12.67
C SER A 554 -15.20 21.99 -11.74
N GLY A 555 -15.73 23.22 -11.85
CA GLY A 555 -15.41 24.33 -10.93
C GLY A 555 -14.14 25.11 -11.26
N GLY A 556 -13.53 24.91 -12.43
CA GLY A 556 -12.40 25.71 -12.92
C GLY A 556 -12.78 26.67 -14.06
N CYS A 557 -11.80 27.45 -14.49
CA CYS A 557 -11.87 28.37 -15.62
C CYS A 557 -11.25 27.78 -16.88
N ARG A 558 -11.83 28.09 -18.04
CA ARG A 558 -11.29 27.90 -19.38
C ARG A 558 -11.08 29.26 -20.02
N ILE A 559 -9.94 29.46 -20.67
CA ILE A 559 -9.56 30.75 -21.26
C ILE A 559 -9.60 30.66 -22.77
N VAL A 560 -10.45 31.46 -23.40
CA VAL A 560 -10.41 31.73 -24.84
C VAL A 560 -9.69 33.06 -25.04
N TYR A 561 -8.51 33.05 -25.64
CA TYR A 561 -7.62 34.22 -25.69
C TYR A 561 -8.09 35.33 -26.65
N GLY A 562 -9.06 35.05 -27.54
CA GLY A 562 -9.71 36.09 -28.35
C GLY A 562 -8.79 36.71 -29.43
N HIS A 563 -7.92 35.89 -30.04
CA HIS A 563 -6.98 36.31 -31.08
C HIS A 563 -7.65 37.01 -32.27
N ASN A 564 -6.88 37.83 -32.98
CA ASN A 564 -7.35 38.60 -34.14
C ASN A 564 -7.83 37.71 -35.31
N LYS A 565 -8.64 38.30 -36.21
CA LYS A 565 -9.35 37.56 -37.27
C LYS A 565 -8.46 36.95 -38.36
N ASP A 566 -7.22 37.39 -38.50
CA ASP A 566 -6.28 36.87 -39.50
C ASP A 566 -5.66 35.56 -38.99
N LEU A 567 -6.44 34.50 -39.08
CA LEU A 567 -6.05 33.15 -38.66
C LEU A 567 -4.94 32.59 -39.58
N PRO A 568 -3.87 31.99 -39.01
CA PRO A 568 -2.73 31.50 -39.79
C PRO A 568 -3.10 30.28 -40.64
N LYS A 569 -2.24 29.93 -41.61
CA LYS A 569 -2.41 28.66 -42.32
C LYS A 569 -1.83 27.51 -41.50
N ILE A 570 -2.57 26.40 -41.37
CA ILE A 570 -2.12 25.16 -40.73
C ILE A 570 -1.85 24.09 -41.81
N SER A 571 -0.73 23.39 -41.71
CA SER A 571 -0.45 22.18 -42.51
C SER A 571 -0.65 20.95 -41.65
N ILE A 572 -1.73 20.20 -41.89
CA ILE A 572 -2.04 18.94 -41.22
C ILE A 572 -1.23 17.84 -41.91
N ILE A 573 -0.36 17.16 -41.17
CA ILE A 573 0.54 16.12 -41.64
C ILE A 573 0.00 14.77 -41.18
N VAL A 574 -0.32 13.90 -42.13
CA VAL A 574 -0.77 12.52 -41.89
C VAL A 574 0.19 11.57 -42.58
N ILE A 575 0.76 10.63 -41.83
CA ILE A 575 1.66 9.61 -42.34
C ILE A 575 0.88 8.31 -42.55
N ASP A 576 0.84 7.82 -43.78
CA ASP A 576 0.26 6.53 -44.13
C ASP A 576 1.08 5.37 -43.53
N ASN A 577 0.40 4.44 -42.88
CA ASN A 577 0.97 3.22 -42.29
C ASN A 577 0.61 1.95 -43.09
N GLY A 578 0.01 2.10 -44.28
CA GLY A 578 -0.49 1.03 -45.13
C GLY A 578 -1.95 0.65 -44.89
N ASN A 579 -2.56 1.07 -43.77
CA ASN A 579 -3.95 0.76 -43.44
C ASN A 579 -4.91 1.84 -43.99
N VAL A 580 -5.48 1.54 -45.16
CA VAL A 580 -6.41 2.44 -45.88
C VAL A 580 -7.63 2.81 -45.03
N SER A 581 -8.16 1.89 -44.21
CA SER A 581 -9.34 2.16 -43.37
C SER A 581 -9.06 3.19 -42.27
N LEU A 582 -7.89 3.11 -41.63
CA LEU A 582 -7.45 4.12 -40.66
C LEU A 582 -7.21 5.47 -41.34
N LEU A 583 -6.49 5.45 -42.48
CA LEU A 583 -6.16 6.66 -43.24
C LEU A 583 -7.40 7.39 -43.76
N GLN A 584 -8.36 6.64 -44.29
CA GLN A 584 -9.65 7.17 -44.71
C GLN A 584 -10.42 7.78 -43.54
N ARG A 585 -10.52 7.08 -42.40
CA ARG A 585 -11.23 7.59 -41.21
C ARG A 585 -10.60 8.87 -40.67
N CYS A 586 -9.27 8.93 -40.59
CA CYS A 586 -8.52 10.10 -40.14
C CYS A 586 -8.78 11.31 -41.06
N VAL A 587 -8.56 11.15 -42.36
CA VAL A 587 -8.69 12.25 -43.33
C VAL A 587 -10.15 12.69 -43.52
N MET A 588 -11.10 11.77 -43.58
CA MET A 588 -12.53 12.13 -43.62
C MET A 588 -12.96 12.85 -42.34
N GLY A 589 -12.52 12.37 -41.16
CA GLY A 589 -12.79 13.06 -39.89
C GLY A 589 -12.28 14.50 -39.87
N VAL A 590 -11.07 14.75 -40.39
CA VAL A 590 -10.53 16.12 -40.54
C VAL A 590 -11.40 16.96 -41.49
N LEU A 591 -11.80 16.42 -42.65
CA LEU A 591 -12.58 17.15 -43.64
C LEU A 591 -14.02 17.45 -43.19
N GLU A 592 -14.67 16.50 -42.51
CA GLU A 592 -16.07 16.60 -42.07
C GLU A 592 -16.23 17.40 -40.77
N LYS A 593 -15.25 17.34 -39.85
CA LYS A 593 -15.36 17.95 -38.52
C LYS A 593 -14.68 19.29 -38.36
N SER A 594 -13.60 19.57 -39.07
CA SER A 594 -12.81 20.78 -38.80
C SER A 594 -13.53 22.05 -39.27
N LYS A 595 -14.10 22.79 -38.32
CA LYS A 595 -14.75 24.09 -38.55
C LYS A 595 -13.75 25.19 -38.93
N TYR A 596 -12.50 25.08 -38.45
CA TYR A 596 -11.38 25.89 -38.91
C TYR A 596 -11.10 25.67 -40.41
N THR A 597 -11.15 26.72 -41.22
CA THR A 597 -11.05 26.59 -42.69
C THR A 597 -9.64 26.78 -43.26
N HIS A 598 -8.74 27.46 -42.54
CA HIS A 598 -7.42 27.88 -43.04
C HIS A 598 -6.36 26.76 -42.93
N TYR A 599 -6.65 25.57 -43.47
CA TYR A 599 -5.71 24.44 -43.47
C TYR A 599 -5.50 23.78 -44.83
N GLU A 600 -4.33 23.15 -44.98
CA GLU A 600 -4.03 22.11 -45.98
C GLU A 600 -3.74 20.77 -45.29
N VAL A 601 -3.87 19.66 -46.03
CA VAL A 601 -3.57 18.30 -45.59
C VAL A 601 -2.45 17.75 -46.48
N LEU A 602 -1.36 17.32 -45.85
CA LEU A 602 -0.24 16.63 -46.47
C LEU A 602 -0.30 15.16 -46.06
N ILE A 603 -0.57 14.29 -47.02
CA ILE A 603 -0.57 12.83 -46.83
C ILE A 603 0.75 12.30 -47.38
N LEU A 604 1.55 11.66 -46.54
CA LEU A 604 2.83 11.08 -46.93
C LEU A 604 2.77 9.57 -46.85
N SER A 605 3.14 8.90 -47.94
CA SER A 605 3.19 7.44 -48.02
C SER A 605 4.51 6.99 -48.64
N CYS A 606 5.05 5.89 -48.15
CA CYS A 606 6.11 5.18 -48.87
C CYS A 606 5.50 4.37 -50.00
N TYR A 607 6.18 4.26 -51.14
CA TYR A 607 5.67 3.47 -52.26
C TYR A 607 5.26 2.05 -51.82
N THR A 608 3.99 1.72 -52.06
CA THR A 608 3.38 0.42 -51.72
C THR A 608 2.82 -0.24 -52.98
N GLU A 609 2.96 -1.57 -53.07
CA GLU A 609 2.37 -2.37 -54.15
C GLU A 609 0.87 -2.63 -53.94
N ILE A 610 0.31 -2.26 -52.77
CA ILE A 610 -1.11 -2.44 -52.44
C ILE A 610 -1.97 -1.52 -53.33
N GLU A 611 -2.68 -2.12 -54.27
CA GLU A 611 -3.50 -1.42 -55.26
C GLU A 611 -4.60 -0.54 -54.63
N GLU A 612 -5.27 -1.03 -53.59
CA GLU A 612 -6.32 -0.30 -52.86
C GLU A 612 -5.79 0.99 -52.22
N ASN A 613 -4.60 0.95 -51.60
CA ASN A 613 -3.97 2.11 -50.98
C ASN A 613 -3.58 3.14 -52.04
N ARG A 614 -2.89 2.71 -53.11
CA ARG A 614 -2.54 3.55 -54.28
C ARG A 614 -3.78 4.22 -54.87
N TYR A 615 -4.84 3.46 -55.12
CA TYR A 615 -6.10 3.97 -55.66
C TYR A 615 -6.72 5.02 -54.74
N TRP A 616 -6.79 4.75 -53.44
CA TRP A 616 -7.33 5.70 -52.47
C TRP A 616 -6.52 7.00 -52.39
N LEU A 617 -5.18 6.91 -52.40
CA LEU A 617 -4.29 8.07 -52.44
C LEU A 617 -4.45 8.90 -53.73
N GLU A 618 -4.61 8.24 -54.89
CA GLU A 618 -4.89 8.94 -56.15
C GLU A 618 -6.26 9.63 -56.13
N GLU A 619 -7.31 9.01 -55.58
CA GLU A 619 -8.66 9.59 -55.50
C GLU A 619 -8.77 10.72 -54.46
N VAL A 620 -8.19 10.57 -53.26
CA VAL A 620 -8.28 11.61 -52.21
C VAL A 620 -7.64 12.93 -52.65
N SER A 621 -6.57 12.86 -53.45
CA SER A 621 -5.90 14.03 -54.03
C SER A 621 -6.79 14.82 -55.01
N LYS A 622 -7.83 14.20 -55.57
CA LYS A 622 -8.78 14.81 -56.52
C LYS A 622 -9.97 15.47 -55.84
N ILE A 623 -10.25 15.16 -54.56
CA ILE A 623 -11.40 15.69 -53.80
C ILE A 623 -11.28 17.20 -53.60
N ASP A 624 -10.11 17.68 -53.13
CA ASP A 624 -9.77 19.10 -53.07
C ASP A 624 -8.27 19.29 -53.38
N PRO A 625 -7.89 19.42 -54.67
CA PRO A 625 -6.48 19.52 -55.07
C PRO A 625 -5.76 20.78 -54.56
N ASN A 626 -6.49 21.78 -54.06
CA ASN A 626 -5.90 23.00 -53.51
C ASN A 626 -5.50 22.83 -52.04
N ARG A 627 -6.15 21.90 -51.33
CA ARG A 627 -5.94 21.66 -49.89
C ARG A 627 -5.32 20.31 -49.58
N ILE A 628 -5.59 19.27 -50.37
CA ILE A 628 -5.08 17.91 -50.16
C ILE A 628 -3.90 17.66 -51.10
N LYS A 629 -2.73 17.34 -50.54
CA LYS A 629 -1.52 16.99 -51.29
C LYS A 629 -1.03 15.63 -50.84
N VAL A 630 -0.77 14.75 -51.80
CA VAL A 630 -0.15 13.44 -51.56
C VAL A 630 1.30 13.50 -52.00
N ILE A 631 2.22 13.06 -51.12
CA ILE A 631 3.66 13.02 -51.37
C ILE A 631 4.10 11.57 -51.23
N LEU A 632 4.64 10.99 -52.31
CA LEU A 632 5.13 9.61 -52.33
C LEU A 632 6.65 9.58 -52.13
N SER A 633 7.12 8.88 -51.11
CA SER A 633 8.54 8.54 -50.96
C SER A 633 8.89 7.34 -51.86
N PRO A 634 9.96 7.44 -52.67
CA PRO A 634 10.45 6.31 -53.49
C PRO A 634 11.22 5.26 -52.66
N TYR A 635 11.54 5.55 -51.40
CA TYR A 635 12.21 4.65 -50.46
C TYR A 635 11.28 4.35 -49.28
N GLN A 636 11.50 3.22 -48.61
CA GLN A 636 10.97 3.01 -47.27
C GLN A 636 11.75 3.89 -46.29
N GLU A 637 11.04 4.69 -45.50
CA GLU A 637 11.57 5.72 -44.62
C GLU A 637 10.88 5.65 -43.26
N SER A 638 11.57 6.01 -42.18
CA SER A 638 10.97 6.03 -40.84
C SER A 638 9.88 7.11 -40.72
N ARG A 639 8.90 6.90 -39.82
CA ARG A 639 7.86 7.90 -39.55
C ARG A 639 8.43 9.26 -39.14
N ALA A 640 9.49 9.27 -38.33
CA ALA A 640 10.21 10.49 -37.93
C ALA A 640 10.71 11.27 -39.15
N ARG A 641 11.33 10.58 -40.10
CA ARG A 641 11.84 11.15 -41.34
C ARG A 641 10.74 11.61 -42.28
N LEU A 642 9.64 10.87 -42.40
CA LEU A 642 8.47 11.31 -43.16
C LEU A 642 7.86 12.59 -42.56
N ASN A 643 7.76 12.69 -41.23
CA ASN A 643 7.36 13.94 -40.56
C ASN A 643 8.30 15.12 -40.90
N ASN A 644 9.63 14.90 -40.88
CA ASN A 644 10.61 15.93 -41.25
C ASN A 644 10.49 16.36 -42.72
N ILE A 645 10.27 15.41 -43.65
CA ILE A 645 10.03 15.70 -45.07
C ILE A 645 8.73 16.51 -45.25
N ALA A 646 7.67 16.13 -44.54
CA ALA A 646 6.38 16.82 -44.56
C ALA A 646 6.48 18.26 -44.05
N ALA A 647 7.15 18.46 -42.92
CA ALA A 647 7.39 19.77 -42.31
C ALA A 647 8.14 20.74 -43.24
N ASN A 648 9.04 20.22 -44.08
CA ASN A 648 9.78 21.01 -45.07
C ASN A 648 8.97 21.34 -46.33
N GLN A 649 7.94 20.56 -46.66
CA GLN A 649 7.03 20.84 -47.78
C GLN A 649 5.76 21.62 -47.38
N ALA A 650 5.53 21.77 -46.07
CA ALA A 650 4.42 22.51 -45.49
C ALA A 650 4.49 24.01 -45.78
N SER A 651 3.36 24.56 -46.22
CA SER A 651 3.20 25.99 -46.51
C SER A 651 2.52 26.78 -45.38
N GLY A 652 1.96 26.10 -44.37
CA GLY A 652 1.42 26.72 -43.16
C GLY A 652 2.48 27.19 -42.17
N ASP A 653 2.13 28.15 -41.33
CA ASP A 653 2.97 28.67 -40.25
C ASP A 653 2.99 27.72 -39.03
N TYR A 654 1.97 26.87 -38.94
CA TYR A 654 1.82 25.83 -37.93
C TYR A 654 1.70 24.45 -38.61
N LEU A 655 2.30 23.45 -37.99
CA LEU A 655 2.23 22.04 -38.40
C LEU A 655 1.35 21.30 -37.41
N LEU A 656 0.37 20.54 -37.87
CA LEU A 656 -0.36 19.60 -37.02
C LEU A 656 0.11 18.19 -37.36
N LEU A 657 0.93 17.60 -36.49
CA LEU A 657 1.31 16.19 -36.59
C LEU A 657 0.12 15.36 -36.10
N LEU A 658 -0.52 14.64 -37.02
CA LEU A 658 -1.73 13.85 -36.74
C LEU A 658 -1.48 12.39 -37.06
N ASP A 659 -1.63 11.54 -36.05
CA ASP A 659 -1.53 10.09 -36.20
C ASP A 659 -2.74 9.54 -36.95
N VAL A 660 -2.50 8.66 -37.90
CA VAL A 660 -3.52 7.99 -38.70
C VAL A 660 -4.47 7.13 -37.86
N ALA A 661 -4.06 6.72 -36.65
CA ALA A 661 -4.87 5.99 -35.69
C ALA A 661 -5.90 6.86 -34.94
N VAL A 662 -5.79 8.20 -34.99
CA VAL A 662 -6.73 9.13 -34.32
C VAL A 662 -7.62 9.89 -35.30
N PHE A 663 -8.78 10.33 -34.83
CA PHE A 663 -9.70 11.17 -35.61
C PHE A 663 -10.47 12.16 -34.72
N PRO A 664 -10.91 13.34 -35.24
CA PRO A 664 -11.63 14.34 -34.45
C PRO A 664 -13.01 13.89 -33.96
N VAL A 665 -13.39 14.31 -32.74
CA VAL A 665 -14.71 13.98 -32.15
C VAL A 665 -15.70 15.16 -32.20
N HIS A 666 -15.20 16.39 -32.12
CA HIS A 666 -16.00 17.63 -32.03
C HIS A 666 -15.53 18.67 -33.04
N ASP A 667 -16.43 19.59 -33.41
CA ASP A 667 -16.22 20.43 -34.58
C ASP A 667 -15.16 21.54 -34.33
N GLU A 668 -15.09 22.09 -33.11
CA GLU A 668 -14.09 23.10 -32.67
C GLU A 668 -12.76 22.51 -32.17
N TRP A 669 -12.46 21.24 -32.45
CA TRP A 669 -11.27 20.56 -31.92
C TRP A 669 -9.93 21.26 -32.27
N LEU A 670 -9.83 21.81 -33.49
CA LEU A 670 -8.62 22.45 -34.01
C LEU A 670 -8.50 23.89 -33.49
N GLU A 671 -9.61 24.63 -33.42
CA GLU A 671 -9.69 25.94 -32.78
C GLU A 671 -9.17 25.91 -31.33
N ASN A 672 -9.46 24.84 -30.58
CA ASN A 672 -8.98 24.68 -29.21
C ASN A 672 -7.45 24.48 -29.12
N LEU A 673 -6.81 23.85 -30.12
CA LEU A 673 -5.35 23.80 -30.22
C LEU A 673 -4.77 25.17 -30.58
N VAL A 674 -5.36 25.82 -31.58
CA VAL A 674 -4.95 27.14 -32.09
C VAL A 674 -5.04 28.22 -31.01
N ASN A 675 -6.05 28.16 -30.14
CA ASN A 675 -6.26 29.09 -29.02
C ASN A 675 -5.01 29.27 -28.14
N HIS A 676 -4.28 28.18 -27.86
CA HIS A 676 -3.03 28.25 -27.07
C HIS A 676 -1.80 28.40 -27.97
N CYS A 677 -1.76 27.75 -29.14
CA CYS A 677 -0.57 27.73 -30.00
C CYS A 677 -0.24 29.11 -30.60
N LEU A 678 -1.23 29.98 -30.75
CA LEU A 678 -1.06 31.38 -31.18
C LEU A 678 -0.36 32.28 -30.15
N ARG A 679 -0.21 31.87 -28.89
CA ARG A 679 0.53 32.66 -27.89
C ARG A 679 2.03 32.59 -28.17
N ASP A 680 2.76 33.69 -27.98
CA ASP A 680 4.20 33.75 -28.30
C ASP A 680 5.05 32.77 -27.46
N ASP A 681 4.67 32.55 -26.20
CA ASP A 681 5.36 31.67 -25.23
C ASP A 681 5.14 30.16 -25.46
N VAL A 682 4.17 29.78 -26.30
CA VAL A 682 3.83 28.37 -26.59
C VAL A 682 4.56 27.87 -27.84
N GLY A 683 5.18 26.71 -27.76
CA GLY A 683 5.85 26.04 -28.87
C GLY A 683 4.96 24.99 -29.55
N CYS A 684 4.26 24.19 -28.74
CA CYS A 684 3.32 23.18 -29.21
C CYS A 684 2.12 22.97 -28.27
N VAL A 685 1.03 22.41 -28.83
CA VAL A 685 -0.23 22.12 -28.13
C VAL A 685 -0.75 20.73 -28.49
N GLY A 686 -1.13 19.94 -27.49
CA GLY A 686 -1.61 18.57 -27.63
C GLY A 686 -3.07 18.37 -27.19
N SER A 687 -3.76 17.43 -27.86
CA SER A 687 -5.16 17.07 -27.57
C SER A 687 -5.31 16.04 -26.44
N LYS A 688 -6.54 15.93 -25.91
CA LYS A 688 -7.02 14.79 -25.12
C LYS A 688 -7.39 13.64 -26.06
N VAL A 689 -6.77 12.48 -25.90
CA VAL A 689 -7.01 11.29 -26.72
C VAL A 689 -7.85 10.30 -25.92
N ILE A 690 -8.99 9.89 -26.47
CA ILE A 690 -9.88 8.90 -25.86
C ILE A 690 -10.03 7.65 -26.72
N ASN A 691 -10.35 6.51 -26.13
CA ASN A 691 -10.78 5.33 -26.89
C ASN A 691 -12.29 5.36 -27.16
N LEU A 692 -12.78 4.46 -28.02
CA LEU A 692 -14.22 4.33 -28.34
C LEU A 692 -15.09 4.02 -27.11
N ASN A 693 -14.51 3.46 -26.04
CA ASN A 693 -15.19 3.19 -24.76
C ASN A 693 -15.18 4.41 -23.81
N LYS A 694 -14.87 5.62 -24.30
CA LYS A 694 -14.85 6.88 -23.55
C LYS A 694 -13.85 6.88 -22.37
N LYS A 695 -12.80 6.09 -22.47
CA LYS A 695 -11.68 6.09 -21.52
C LYS A 695 -10.49 6.86 -22.08
N ILE A 696 -9.67 7.43 -21.20
CA ILE A 696 -8.42 8.10 -21.57
C ILE A 696 -7.47 7.09 -22.22
N TYR A 697 -6.99 7.45 -23.41
CA TYR A 697 -5.84 6.82 -24.07
C TYR A 697 -4.59 7.70 -23.90
N SER A 698 -4.72 9.03 -23.99
CA SER A 698 -3.67 9.96 -23.57
C SER A 698 -4.21 11.31 -23.08
N ALA A 699 -3.54 11.89 -22.07
CA ALA A 699 -3.83 13.18 -21.45
C ALA A 699 -2.54 14.01 -21.22
N GLY A 700 -1.62 13.98 -22.19
CA GLY A 700 -0.23 14.46 -22.06
C GLY A 700 0.73 13.32 -21.74
N MET A 701 1.96 13.64 -21.32
CA MET A 701 2.93 12.67 -20.80
C MET A 701 3.60 13.21 -19.53
N VAL A 702 3.79 12.33 -18.56
CA VAL A 702 4.63 12.54 -17.38
C VAL A 702 5.93 11.78 -17.60
N LEU A 703 7.06 12.48 -17.52
CA LEU A 703 8.36 11.84 -17.62
C LEU A 703 8.64 11.00 -16.38
N GLY A 704 9.30 9.87 -16.58
CA GLY A 704 9.65 8.93 -15.53
C GLY A 704 8.53 7.98 -15.08
N LEU A 705 7.25 8.27 -15.42
CA LEU A 705 6.11 7.41 -15.14
C LEU A 705 6.20 6.11 -15.98
N ASN A 706 6.15 4.95 -15.31
CA ASN A 706 6.23 3.60 -15.89
C ASN A 706 7.40 3.39 -16.89
N GLY A 707 8.54 4.03 -16.62
CA GLY A 707 9.75 3.94 -17.44
C GLY A 707 10.32 5.32 -17.77
N VAL A 708 10.55 5.59 -19.06
CA VAL A 708 11.02 6.90 -19.55
C VAL A 708 9.91 7.97 -19.46
N GLY A 709 8.66 7.57 -19.63
CA GLY A 709 7.47 8.41 -19.45
C GLY A 709 6.23 7.83 -20.11
N GLU A 710 5.07 8.03 -19.50
CA GLU A 710 3.76 7.52 -19.95
C GLU A 710 2.69 8.60 -19.82
N SER A 711 1.53 8.41 -20.45
CA SER A 711 0.36 9.25 -20.19
C SER A 711 -0.21 9.00 -18.79
N PRO A 712 -0.43 10.05 -17.98
CA PRO A 712 -1.25 9.92 -16.78
C PRO A 712 -2.71 9.57 -17.11
N PHE A 713 -3.46 9.12 -16.10
CA PHE A 713 -4.90 8.83 -16.15
C PHE A 713 -5.32 7.72 -17.13
N LEU A 714 -4.40 6.90 -17.64
CA LEU A 714 -4.68 5.84 -18.62
C LEU A 714 -5.82 4.90 -18.17
N GLY A 715 -6.85 4.76 -19.01
CA GLY A 715 -8.04 3.95 -18.70
C GLY A 715 -9.09 4.63 -17.80
N SER A 716 -8.82 5.84 -17.27
CA SER A 716 -9.80 6.63 -16.50
C SER A 716 -10.96 7.09 -17.37
N ASP A 717 -12.09 7.45 -16.76
CA ASP A 717 -13.20 8.05 -17.50
C ASP A 717 -12.85 9.44 -18.03
N TYR A 718 -13.17 9.72 -19.30
CA TYR A 718 -12.80 11.00 -19.91
C TYR A 718 -13.52 12.23 -19.30
N LEU A 719 -14.65 12.05 -18.61
CA LEU A 719 -15.36 13.11 -17.89
C LEU A 719 -14.89 13.27 -16.43
N ALA A 720 -14.01 12.40 -15.93
CA ALA A 720 -13.47 12.57 -14.58
C ALA A 720 -12.63 13.86 -14.50
N PRO A 721 -12.69 14.60 -13.38
CA PRO A 721 -11.82 15.76 -13.16
C PRO A 721 -10.34 15.35 -13.04
N GLY A 722 -10.08 14.10 -12.64
CA GLY A 722 -8.73 13.62 -12.33
C GLY A 722 -8.19 14.21 -11.01
N TYR A 723 -6.97 13.81 -10.65
CA TYR A 723 -6.28 14.33 -9.48
C TYR A 723 -6.17 15.85 -9.56
N MET A 724 -6.64 16.57 -8.53
CA MET A 724 -6.66 18.04 -8.46
C MET A 724 -7.16 18.73 -9.75
N HIS A 725 -8.22 18.19 -10.37
CA HIS A 725 -8.84 18.70 -11.61
C HIS A 725 -7.94 18.67 -12.86
N ARG A 726 -6.77 18.03 -12.80
CA ARG A 726 -5.77 18.04 -13.88
C ARG A 726 -6.23 17.38 -15.19
N LEU A 727 -7.26 16.53 -15.18
CA LEU A 727 -7.85 15.96 -16.41
C LEU A 727 -8.93 16.85 -17.06
N ALA A 728 -9.30 17.97 -16.40
CA ALA A 728 -10.32 18.93 -16.82
C ALA A 728 -9.82 20.37 -17.01
N ILE A 729 -8.54 20.64 -16.78
CA ILE A 729 -7.90 21.97 -16.88
C ILE A 729 -6.71 21.90 -17.84
N GLU A 730 -6.44 22.99 -18.57
CA GLU A 730 -5.22 23.14 -19.38
C GLU A 730 -3.95 23.08 -18.52
N GLN A 731 -2.89 22.49 -19.05
CA GLN A 731 -1.65 22.27 -18.31
C GLN A 731 -0.41 22.44 -19.18
N ASN A 732 0.69 22.86 -18.56
CA ASN A 732 2.02 22.78 -19.17
C ASN A 732 2.67 21.45 -18.76
N TYR A 733 2.72 20.47 -19.69
CA TYR A 733 3.48 19.23 -19.50
C TYR A 733 4.89 19.35 -20.05
N SER A 734 5.81 18.47 -19.61
CA SER A 734 7.17 18.43 -20.18
C SER A 734 7.23 17.66 -21.50
N ALA A 735 6.30 16.73 -21.74
CA ALA A 735 6.14 16.05 -23.02
C ALA A 735 4.67 15.91 -23.45
N LEU A 736 4.46 15.88 -24.77
CA LEU A 736 3.18 15.67 -25.42
C LEU A 736 3.35 14.64 -26.57
N PRO A 737 2.40 13.71 -26.76
CA PRO A 737 2.53 12.69 -27.78
C PRO A 737 2.26 13.23 -29.19
N LEU A 738 2.88 12.65 -30.21
CA LEU A 738 2.66 12.99 -31.63
C LEU A 738 1.38 12.37 -32.22
N LEU A 739 0.49 11.90 -31.34
CA LEU A 739 -0.86 11.44 -31.71
C LEU A 739 -1.67 12.58 -32.34
N CYS A 740 -1.63 13.76 -31.73
CA CYS A 740 -2.27 14.97 -32.24
C CYS A 740 -1.59 16.19 -31.61
N LEU A 741 -0.56 16.72 -32.29
CA LEU A 741 0.33 17.77 -31.80
C LEU A 741 0.41 18.93 -32.80
N LEU A 742 -0.14 20.10 -32.43
CA LEU A 742 0.03 21.35 -33.18
C LEU A 742 1.32 22.04 -32.73
N VAL A 743 2.25 22.32 -33.64
CA VAL A 743 3.55 22.95 -33.36
C VAL A 743 3.83 24.12 -34.29
N LYS A 744 4.44 25.19 -33.79
CA LYS A 744 4.94 26.30 -34.63
C LYS A 744 6.00 25.77 -35.60
N ARG A 745 5.84 25.99 -36.91
CA ARG A 745 6.79 25.50 -37.93
C ARG A 745 8.20 26.05 -37.70
N SER A 746 8.32 27.32 -37.32
CA SER A 746 9.60 27.96 -37.00
C SER A 746 10.31 27.29 -35.82
N VAL A 747 9.57 26.95 -34.76
CA VAL A 747 10.11 26.24 -33.59
C VAL A 747 10.52 24.82 -33.96
N TYR A 748 9.67 24.08 -34.69
CA TYR A 748 9.97 22.72 -35.16
C TYR A 748 11.26 22.68 -36.01
N GLN A 749 11.44 23.64 -36.91
CA GLN A 749 12.66 23.78 -37.73
C GLN A 749 13.87 24.17 -36.89
N TYR A 750 13.72 25.08 -35.93
CA TYR A 750 14.79 25.53 -35.03
C TYR A 750 15.34 24.39 -34.15
N VAL A 751 14.46 23.51 -33.64
CA VAL A 751 14.86 22.37 -32.80
C VAL A 751 15.30 21.12 -33.59
N GLY A 752 15.35 21.19 -34.92
CA GLY A 752 15.79 20.11 -35.79
C GLY A 752 14.77 18.98 -36.00
N GLY A 753 13.48 19.21 -35.72
CA GLY A 753 12.40 18.25 -35.97
C GLY A 753 12.47 16.99 -35.09
N VAL A 754 11.86 15.90 -35.60
CA VAL A 754 11.84 14.59 -34.91
C VAL A 754 13.16 13.87 -35.18
N ASP A 755 13.76 13.28 -34.15
CA ASP A 755 15.02 12.54 -34.28
C ASP A 755 14.81 11.25 -35.09
N GLU A 756 15.48 11.13 -36.22
CA GLU A 756 15.33 10.00 -37.16
C GLU A 756 15.96 8.70 -36.64
N SER A 757 16.76 8.75 -35.57
CA SER A 757 17.40 7.57 -34.97
C SER A 757 16.51 6.80 -33.99
N LEU A 758 15.44 7.44 -33.49
CA LEU A 758 14.49 6.85 -32.55
C LEU A 758 13.41 6.09 -33.33
N ALA A 759 13.32 4.78 -33.07
CA ALA A 759 12.36 3.88 -33.70
C ALA A 759 11.12 3.67 -32.83
N GLU A 760 11.29 3.73 -31.50
CA GLU A 760 10.20 3.70 -30.54
C GLU A 760 9.52 5.09 -30.48
N GLY A 761 8.25 5.17 -30.90
CA GLY A 761 7.55 6.45 -31.11
C GLY A 761 7.53 7.38 -29.90
N TYR A 762 7.15 6.87 -28.71
CA TYR A 762 7.08 7.68 -27.49
C TYR A 762 8.42 8.29 -27.06
N LEU A 763 9.56 7.68 -27.40
CA LEU A 763 10.88 8.26 -27.15
C LEU A 763 11.13 9.48 -28.04
N ALA A 764 10.68 9.42 -29.29
CA ALA A 764 10.75 10.54 -30.23
C ALA A 764 9.81 11.69 -29.83
N ASP A 765 8.65 11.36 -29.26
CA ASP A 765 7.68 12.32 -28.70
C ASP A 765 8.27 13.11 -27.52
N ILE A 766 8.93 12.40 -26.59
CA ILE A 766 9.65 12.98 -25.46
C ILE A 766 10.82 13.84 -25.97
N ASP A 767 11.65 13.34 -26.89
CA ASP A 767 12.81 14.09 -27.40
C ASP A 767 12.41 15.39 -28.10
N LEU A 768 11.40 15.37 -28.97
CA LEU A 768 10.92 16.60 -29.63
C LEU A 768 10.40 17.61 -28.58
N SER A 769 9.60 17.14 -27.63
CA SER A 769 9.02 18.01 -26.60
C SER A 769 10.08 18.65 -25.70
N LEU A 770 11.11 17.89 -25.31
CA LEU A 770 12.23 18.38 -24.50
C LEU A 770 13.10 19.38 -25.27
N LYS A 771 13.37 19.16 -26.57
CA LYS A 771 14.07 20.17 -27.39
C LYS A 771 13.27 21.47 -27.54
N ILE A 772 11.94 21.40 -27.62
CA ILE A 772 11.05 22.58 -27.62
C ILE A 772 11.12 23.31 -26.27
N ARG A 773 11.13 22.56 -25.17
CA ARG A 773 11.27 23.09 -23.80
C ARG A 773 12.61 23.79 -23.59
N ASP A 774 13.71 23.18 -24.01
CA ASP A 774 15.07 23.75 -23.91
C ASP A 774 15.25 25.01 -24.76
N ALA A 775 14.49 25.14 -25.85
CA ALA A 775 14.39 26.38 -26.63
C ALA A 775 13.58 27.50 -25.93
N GLY A 776 13.06 27.26 -24.71
CA GLY A 776 12.36 28.24 -23.88
C GLY A 776 10.84 28.30 -24.09
N TYR A 777 10.25 27.35 -24.82
CA TYR A 777 8.82 27.33 -25.14
C TYR A 777 8.01 26.41 -24.23
N LEU A 778 6.73 26.74 -24.04
CA LEU A 778 5.76 25.90 -23.33
C LEU A 778 5.13 24.85 -24.25
N SER A 779 4.92 23.66 -23.70
CA SER A 779 4.12 22.58 -24.27
C SER A 779 2.77 22.50 -23.55
N VAL A 780 1.68 22.91 -24.20
CA VAL A 780 0.35 23.01 -23.57
C VAL A 780 -0.51 21.79 -23.92
N TRP A 781 -1.08 21.13 -22.92
CA TRP A 781 -2.16 20.16 -23.14
C TRP A 781 -3.51 20.84 -22.89
N THR A 782 -4.48 20.61 -23.77
CA THR A 782 -5.86 21.12 -23.59
C THR A 782 -6.89 19.98 -23.53
N PRO A 783 -7.76 19.95 -22.50
CA PRO A 783 -8.83 18.96 -22.40
C PRO A 783 -9.97 19.22 -23.38
N TYR A 784 -10.00 20.38 -24.04
CA TYR A 784 -11.09 20.82 -24.92
C TYR A 784 -10.89 20.43 -26.40
N SER A 785 -9.67 20.05 -26.81
CA SER A 785 -9.45 19.37 -28.08
C SER A 785 -9.51 17.86 -27.86
N ILE A 786 -10.55 17.20 -28.37
CA ILE A 786 -10.76 15.75 -28.18
C ILE A 786 -10.67 15.02 -29.51
N VAL A 787 -9.76 14.05 -29.57
CA VAL A 787 -9.63 13.08 -30.67
C VAL A 787 -9.86 11.66 -30.13
N ALA A 788 -10.40 10.78 -30.95
CA ALA A 788 -10.70 9.40 -30.59
C ALA A 788 -9.80 8.40 -31.34
N THR A 789 -9.59 7.23 -30.74
CA THR A 789 -8.91 6.08 -31.35
C THR A 789 -9.65 4.78 -31.04
N ASP A 790 -9.43 3.77 -31.88
CA ASP A 790 -9.83 2.37 -31.66
C ASP A 790 -8.72 1.52 -31.03
N LEU A 791 -7.53 2.09 -30.81
CA LEU A 791 -6.47 1.45 -30.05
C LEU A 791 -6.91 1.18 -28.60
N SER A 792 -6.64 -0.04 -28.13
CA SER A 792 -6.80 -0.40 -26.72
C SER A 792 -5.67 0.21 -25.90
N PRO A 793 -5.95 0.76 -24.70
CA PRO A 793 -4.90 1.19 -23.78
C PRO A 793 -4.20 -0.04 -23.19
N GLU A 794 -3.07 -0.43 -23.77
CA GLU A 794 -2.18 -1.43 -23.19
C GLU A 794 -1.39 -0.78 -22.05
N LYS A 795 -1.67 -1.18 -20.80
CA LYS A 795 -0.81 -0.84 -19.67
C LYS A 795 0.51 -1.59 -19.83
N ASN A 796 1.53 -0.87 -20.25
CA ASN A 796 2.88 -1.38 -20.42
C ASN A 796 3.55 -1.52 -19.05
N ASP A 797 3.37 -2.66 -18.36
CA ASP A 797 4.13 -2.98 -17.13
C ASP A 797 5.58 -3.39 -17.47
N ARG A 798 6.29 -2.48 -18.14
CA ARG A 798 7.71 -2.58 -18.52
C ARG A 798 8.65 -2.49 -17.32
N ASN A 799 8.11 -2.29 -16.12
CA ASN A 799 8.88 -2.16 -14.88
C ASN A 799 9.79 -3.37 -14.64
N ASN A 800 9.49 -4.54 -15.21
CA ASN A 800 10.30 -5.77 -15.11
C ASN A 800 11.05 -6.15 -16.40
N GLU A 801 10.94 -5.36 -17.46
CA GLU A 801 11.71 -5.55 -18.69
C GLU A 801 13.11 -4.94 -18.56
N ALA A 802 14.04 -5.37 -19.41
CA ALA A 802 15.39 -4.81 -19.45
C ALA A 802 15.38 -3.53 -20.30
N CYS A 803 16.09 -2.49 -19.85
CA CYS A 803 16.08 -1.20 -20.53
C CYS A 803 16.56 -1.33 -21.99
N SER A 804 15.86 -0.69 -22.92
CA SER A 804 16.19 -0.68 -24.35
C SER A 804 17.46 0.15 -24.63
N GLU A 805 18.16 -0.07 -25.74
CA GLU A 805 19.31 0.76 -26.12
C GLU A 805 18.88 2.21 -26.42
N GLN A 806 17.68 2.40 -27.00
CA GLN A 806 17.11 3.72 -27.25
C GLN A 806 16.68 4.40 -25.94
N GLU A 807 16.10 3.64 -25.00
CA GLU A 807 15.80 4.15 -23.66
C GLU A 807 17.07 4.58 -22.92
N ARG A 808 18.16 3.79 -22.94
CA ARG A 808 19.45 4.19 -22.35
C ARG A 808 19.99 5.47 -22.98
N ALA A 809 19.91 5.61 -24.31
CA ALA A 809 20.32 6.84 -24.98
C ALA A 809 19.49 8.06 -24.52
N ILE A 810 18.18 7.90 -24.34
CA ILE A 810 17.30 8.95 -23.83
C ILE A 810 17.59 9.27 -22.35
N TYR A 811 17.80 8.28 -21.48
CA TYR A 811 18.21 8.53 -20.10
C TYR A 811 19.58 9.21 -19.99
N HIS A 812 20.55 8.89 -20.85
CA HIS A 812 21.83 9.59 -20.87
C HIS A 812 21.72 11.04 -21.37
N LYS A 813 20.77 11.34 -22.27
CA LYS A 813 20.54 12.68 -22.84
C LYS A 813 19.67 13.56 -21.93
N TRP A 814 18.65 12.97 -21.30
CA TRP A 814 17.55 13.68 -20.63
C TRP A 814 17.30 13.21 -19.18
N GLY A 815 18.18 12.40 -18.59
CA GLY A 815 17.94 11.72 -17.31
C GLY A 815 17.62 12.63 -16.12
N ASP A 816 18.24 13.81 -16.01
CA ASP A 816 17.96 14.74 -14.90
C ASP A 816 16.53 15.32 -14.96
N ILE A 817 16.01 15.62 -16.17
CA ILE A 817 14.65 16.14 -16.36
C ILE A 817 13.60 15.02 -16.34
N ILE A 818 13.94 13.80 -16.80
CA ILE A 818 13.09 12.61 -16.67
C ILE A 818 12.93 12.21 -15.21
N ALA A 819 14.02 12.30 -14.42
CA ALA A 819 13.96 12.03 -13.00
C ALA A 819 13.14 13.08 -12.23
N ASN A 820 13.13 14.35 -12.66
CA ASN A 820 12.50 15.44 -11.92
C ASN A 820 11.56 16.25 -12.82
N ASP A 821 10.57 15.59 -13.42
CA ASP A 821 9.61 16.24 -14.32
C ASP A 821 8.91 17.43 -13.63
N PRO A 822 9.08 18.68 -14.10
CA PRO A 822 8.39 19.84 -13.53
C PRO A 822 6.86 19.75 -13.61
N ALA A 823 6.31 18.92 -14.50
CA ALA A 823 4.88 18.67 -14.60
C ALA A 823 4.37 17.64 -13.58
N TYR A 824 5.22 17.03 -12.76
CA TYR A 824 4.84 16.06 -11.74
C TYR A 824 5.52 16.40 -10.41
N ASN A 825 4.91 16.03 -9.29
CA ASN A 825 5.58 16.24 -8.00
C ASN A 825 6.60 15.10 -7.77
N LYS A 826 7.62 15.34 -6.93
CA LYS A 826 8.14 14.28 -6.07
C LYS A 826 7.02 13.84 -5.10
N ASN A 827 7.30 13.05 -4.07
CA ASN A 827 6.25 12.57 -3.13
C ASN A 827 5.13 11.71 -3.78
N LEU A 828 4.97 11.70 -5.10
CA LEU A 828 4.07 10.88 -5.92
C LEU A 828 4.85 9.74 -6.59
N SER A 829 4.14 8.64 -6.79
CA SER A 829 4.69 7.40 -7.31
C SER A 829 4.79 7.42 -8.83
N LEU A 830 5.91 6.88 -9.33
CA LEU A 830 6.18 6.74 -10.77
C LEU A 830 5.67 5.41 -11.34
N THR A 831 5.01 4.57 -10.53
CA THR A 831 4.40 3.30 -10.98
C THR A 831 2.88 3.26 -10.79
N ARG A 832 2.34 4.20 -10.02
CA ARG A 832 0.90 4.31 -9.71
C ARG A 832 0.55 5.79 -9.76
N ASP A 833 -0.08 6.21 -10.85
CA ASP A 833 -0.27 7.62 -11.18
C ASP A 833 -1.09 8.37 -10.11
N TYR A 834 -0.56 9.52 -9.69
CA TYR A 834 -1.08 10.36 -8.62
C TYR A 834 -1.33 9.66 -7.28
N ARG A 835 -0.60 8.57 -7.01
CA ARG A 835 -0.53 7.96 -5.69
C ARG A 835 0.67 8.48 -4.90
N ILE A 836 0.56 8.61 -3.58
CA ILE A 836 1.71 8.97 -2.74
C ILE A 836 2.77 7.88 -2.85
N GLU A 837 4.03 8.29 -2.98
CA GLU A 837 5.16 7.39 -2.99
C GLU A 837 5.33 6.72 -1.63
N LYS A 838 5.32 5.38 -1.61
CA LYS A 838 5.50 4.59 -0.40
C LYS A 838 6.97 4.52 0.04
N TYR A 839 7.90 4.67 -0.88
CA TYR A 839 9.33 4.67 -0.57
C TYR A 839 9.78 6.02 -0.02
N ILE A 840 10.54 6.00 1.08
CA ILE A 840 10.96 7.23 1.74
C ILE A 840 12.11 7.87 0.94
N ARG A 841 11.87 8.94 0.20
CA ARG A 841 12.92 9.63 -0.56
C ARG A 841 13.90 10.42 0.37
N PRO A 842 15.14 10.71 -0.05
CA PRO A 842 16.06 11.59 0.68
C PRO A 842 15.53 13.03 0.78
N ARG A 843 15.88 13.77 1.83
CA ARG A 843 15.46 15.17 2.03
C ARG A 843 16.68 16.07 2.17
N GLU A 844 17.05 16.71 1.06
CA GLU A 844 18.21 17.60 1.00
C GLU A 844 17.96 18.93 1.72
N LEU A 845 18.50 19.07 2.94
CA LEU A 845 18.57 20.36 3.61
C LEU A 845 19.82 21.11 3.13
N SER A 846 19.61 22.21 2.42
CA SER A 846 20.70 22.94 1.75
C SER A 846 21.72 23.63 2.67
N LEU A 847 21.48 23.64 3.99
CA LEU A 847 22.38 24.21 5.00
C LEU A 847 23.21 23.15 5.74
N GLU A 848 23.21 21.92 5.24
CA GLU A 848 24.05 20.83 5.77
C GLU A 848 25.50 20.94 5.28
N PRO A 849 26.49 20.75 6.16
CA PRO A 849 27.89 20.95 5.83
C PRO A 849 28.47 19.78 5.00
N GLN A 850 27.80 18.63 5.02
CA GLN A 850 28.18 17.42 4.29
C GLN A 850 26.93 16.61 3.97
N ARG A 851 26.80 16.17 2.71
CA ARG A 851 25.77 15.21 2.29
C ARG A 851 26.01 13.86 2.97
N LEU A 852 24.97 13.29 3.56
CA LEU A 852 24.99 11.93 4.11
C LEU A 852 25.06 10.88 2.98
N PRO A 853 25.72 9.72 3.20
CA PRO A 853 25.71 8.62 2.23
C PRO A 853 24.29 8.14 1.96
N ARG A 854 23.93 7.97 0.68
CA ARG A 854 22.60 7.52 0.28
C ARG A 854 22.56 6.03 -0.04
N ILE A 855 21.72 5.29 0.66
CA ILE A 855 21.51 3.85 0.47
C ILE A 855 20.17 3.58 -0.21
N MET A 856 20.17 2.73 -1.22
CA MET A 856 18.97 2.20 -1.83
C MET A 856 18.85 0.71 -1.48
N LEU A 857 18.00 0.40 -0.51
CA LEU A 857 17.81 -0.94 0.03
C LEU A 857 16.60 -1.60 -0.63
N PHE A 858 16.82 -2.69 -1.37
CA PHE A 858 15.74 -3.55 -1.87
C PHE A 858 15.47 -4.65 -0.83
N SER A 859 14.27 -4.62 -0.24
CA SER A 859 13.85 -5.55 0.82
C SER A 859 12.42 -6.04 0.56
N GLY A 860 12.18 -7.32 0.82
CA GLY A 860 10.84 -7.91 0.74
C GLY A 860 9.98 -7.64 1.98
N GLY A 861 10.58 -7.31 3.12
CA GLY A 861 9.89 -7.00 4.37
C GLY A 861 9.13 -8.16 5.03
N CYS A 862 9.17 -9.38 4.47
CA CYS A 862 8.41 -10.53 4.97
C CYS A 862 9.20 -11.45 5.92
N ASN A 863 10.53 -11.39 5.92
CA ASN A 863 11.38 -12.33 6.66
C ASN A 863 12.05 -11.65 7.87
N PRO A 864 11.87 -12.15 9.11
CA PRO A 864 12.46 -11.60 10.33
C PRO A 864 13.98 -11.39 10.25
N ILE A 865 14.71 -12.28 9.56
CA ILE A 865 16.18 -12.21 9.43
C ILE A 865 16.60 -11.02 8.57
N GLU A 866 15.82 -10.68 7.54
CA GLU A 866 16.05 -9.57 6.63
C GLU A 866 15.78 -8.26 7.35
N ILE A 867 14.64 -8.19 8.05
CA ILE A 867 14.23 -7.02 8.84
C ILE A 867 15.31 -6.66 9.88
N TYR A 868 15.82 -7.63 10.64
CA TYR A 868 16.84 -7.38 11.67
C TYR A 868 18.22 -7.00 11.13
N ARG A 869 18.51 -7.28 9.86
CA ARG A 869 19.86 -7.09 9.28
C ARG A 869 19.97 -5.97 8.27
N LEU A 870 18.88 -5.64 7.58
CA LEU A 870 18.83 -4.57 6.60
C LEU A 870 17.86 -3.47 7.02
N ASP A 871 16.58 -3.77 7.18
CA ASP A 871 15.54 -2.74 7.37
C ASP A 871 15.72 -1.96 8.68
N GLU A 872 15.77 -2.64 9.83
CA GLU A 872 15.90 -2.02 11.15
C GLU A 872 17.24 -1.25 11.30
N PRO A 873 18.39 -1.79 10.86
CA PRO A 873 19.63 -1.00 10.79
C PRO A 873 19.52 0.22 9.88
N PHE A 874 18.87 0.11 8.71
CA PHE A 874 18.68 1.25 7.80
C PHE A 874 17.81 2.34 8.45
N TYR A 875 16.65 1.98 8.98
CA TYR A 875 15.74 2.93 9.64
C TYR A 875 16.42 3.58 10.85
N LYS A 876 17.16 2.80 11.66
CA LYS A 876 17.84 3.33 12.83
C LYS A 876 19.04 4.22 12.48
N MET A 877 19.83 3.88 11.46
CA MET A 877 20.90 4.75 10.96
C MET A 877 20.35 6.03 10.33
N ARG A 878 19.23 5.96 9.60
CA ARG A 878 18.54 7.16 9.08
C ARG A 878 18.04 8.06 10.20
N TYR A 879 17.39 7.47 11.21
CA TYR A 879 16.92 8.21 12.40
C TYR A 879 18.08 8.80 13.20
N ASN A 880 19.24 8.16 13.26
CA ASN A 880 20.41 8.71 13.95
C ASN A 880 21.21 9.70 13.06
N GLY A 881 20.70 10.10 11.89
CA GLY A 881 21.38 11.02 10.97
C GLY A 881 22.68 10.47 10.38
N MET A 882 22.88 9.15 10.36
CA MET A 882 24.12 8.51 9.94
C MET A 882 24.19 8.28 8.41
N VAL A 883 23.03 8.15 7.77
CA VAL A 883 22.81 7.87 6.34
C VAL A 883 21.48 8.49 5.87
N GLU A 884 21.32 8.66 4.57
CA GLU A 884 20.03 8.88 3.91
C GLU A 884 19.71 7.70 2.98
N GLY A 885 18.55 7.70 2.33
CA GLY A 885 18.23 6.66 1.35
C GLY A 885 16.76 6.39 1.18
N ALA A 886 16.44 5.23 0.62
CA ALA A 886 15.10 4.67 0.51
C ALA A 886 15.14 3.14 0.75
N VAL A 887 14.08 2.60 1.35
CA VAL A 887 13.74 1.16 1.22
C VAL A 887 12.78 1.01 0.06
N ALA A 888 13.03 0.03 -0.80
CA ALA A 888 12.39 -0.20 -2.09
C ALA A 888 11.83 -1.62 -2.16
N SER A 889 10.72 -1.80 -2.87
CA SER A 889 10.24 -3.12 -3.33
C SER A 889 10.44 -3.28 -4.84
N ASP A 890 10.09 -4.45 -5.37
CA ASP A 890 10.47 -4.90 -6.72
C ASP A 890 10.01 -4.00 -7.89
N SER A 891 9.06 -3.10 -7.69
CA SER A 891 8.39 -2.34 -8.77
C SER A 891 9.12 -1.09 -9.26
N LEU A 892 10.24 -0.68 -8.65
CA LEU A 892 10.92 0.59 -8.99
C LEU A 892 11.37 0.72 -10.46
N VAL A 893 11.28 1.96 -10.96
CA VAL A 893 11.82 2.41 -12.25
C VAL A 893 13.18 3.09 -12.12
N ILE A 894 13.93 3.17 -13.23
CA ILE A 894 15.21 3.89 -13.34
C ILE A 894 15.10 5.36 -12.86
N SER A 895 13.95 5.98 -13.09
CA SER A 895 13.67 7.37 -12.70
C SER A 895 13.71 7.57 -11.17
N ASP A 896 13.24 6.61 -10.35
CA ASP A 896 13.35 6.68 -8.89
C ASP A 896 14.80 6.51 -8.39
N PHE A 897 15.61 5.69 -9.09
CA PHE A 897 17.05 5.58 -8.85
C PHE A 897 17.76 6.92 -9.15
N LEU A 898 17.41 7.56 -10.29
CA LEU A 898 17.93 8.87 -10.68
C LEU A 898 17.47 10.03 -9.76
N GLN A 899 16.27 9.95 -9.16
CA GLN A 899 15.85 10.89 -8.11
C GLN A 899 16.66 10.68 -6.81
N THR A 900 16.81 9.43 -6.38
CA THR A 900 17.49 9.09 -5.13
C THR A 900 18.99 9.42 -5.20
N LYS A 901 19.60 9.30 -6.39
CA LYS A 901 21.03 9.47 -6.66
C LYS A 901 21.90 8.66 -5.68
N PRO A 902 21.61 7.37 -5.41
CA PRO A 902 22.21 6.61 -4.32
C PRO A 902 23.72 6.43 -4.51
N ASP A 903 24.41 6.28 -3.39
CA ASP A 903 25.85 6.01 -3.34
C ASP A 903 26.11 4.51 -3.11
N VAL A 904 25.15 3.81 -2.47
CA VAL A 904 25.15 2.36 -2.24
C VAL A 904 23.80 1.76 -2.64
N ILE A 905 23.80 0.60 -3.30
CA ILE A 905 22.63 -0.28 -3.48
C ILE A 905 22.82 -1.54 -2.61
N ILE A 906 21.77 -2.02 -1.95
CA ILE A 906 21.77 -3.29 -1.21
C ILE A 906 20.56 -4.13 -1.65
N THR A 907 20.75 -5.41 -1.95
CA THR A 907 19.64 -6.36 -2.27
C THR A 907 19.95 -7.79 -1.81
N GLN A 908 18.91 -8.61 -1.66
CA GLN A 908 18.98 -10.05 -1.38
C GLN A 908 18.46 -10.92 -2.55
N ASN A 909 17.73 -10.34 -3.51
CA ASN A 909 16.98 -11.09 -4.52
C ASN A 909 17.83 -11.41 -5.76
N TYR A 910 18.13 -12.70 -5.95
CA TYR A 910 18.92 -13.24 -7.08
C TYR A 910 18.41 -12.77 -8.47
N ILE A 911 17.09 -12.57 -8.60
CA ILE A 911 16.37 -12.24 -9.83
C ILE A 911 16.48 -10.75 -10.22
N GLN A 912 16.77 -9.84 -9.27
CA GLN A 912 16.88 -8.39 -9.53
C GLN A 912 18.18 -7.98 -10.24
N SER A 913 19.15 -8.87 -10.38
CA SER A 913 20.51 -8.59 -10.88
C SER A 913 20.56 -7.84 -12.22
N ARG A 914 19.60 -8.06 -13.12
CA ARG A 914 19.51 -7.31 -14.39
C ARG A 914 19.16 -5.83 -14.21
N LYS A 915 18.22 -5.48 -13.30
CA LYS A 915 17.90 -4.07 -13.00
C LYS A 915 19.10 -3.32 -12.43
N ILE A 916 19.95 -4.01 -11.66
CA ILE A 916 21.17 -3.42 -11.07
C ILE A 916 22.21 -3.09 -12.14
N ILE A 917 22.32 -3.90 -13.19
CA ILE A 917 23.15 -3.56 -14.36
C ILE A 917 22.62 -2.30 -15.05
N ASP A 918 21.29 -2.19 -15.22
CA ASP A 918 20.69 -0.99 -15.79
C ASP A 918 20.91 0.24 -14.90
N PHE A 919 20.71 0.16 -13.58
CA PHE A 919 21.01 1.25 -12.65
C PHE A 919 22.49 1.67 -12.68
N LYS A 920 23.44 0.72 -12.61
CA LYS A 920 24.88 1.01 -12.70
C LYS A 920 25.29 1.56 -14.06
N SER A 921 24.55 1.28 -15.13
CA SER A 921 24.77 1.91 -16.44
C SER A 921 24.39 3.40 -16.45
N MET A 922 23.42 3.82 -15.63
CA MET A 922 22.98 5.21 -15.53
C MET A 922 23.84 6.05 -14.57
N LYS A 923 24.19 5.50 -13.40
CA LYS A 923 25.07 6.13 -12.42
C LYS A 923 25.90 5.07 -11.70
N ASP A 924 27.22 5.26 -11.69
CA ASP A 924 28.11 4.43 -10.88
C ASP A 924 27.78 4.56 -9.38
N CYS A 925 27.68 3.42 -8.71
CA CYS A 925 27.31 3.29 -7.30
C CYS A 925 27.74 1.90 -6.77
N PHE A 926 28.03 1.83 -5.47
CA PHE A 926 28.55 0.63 -4.83
C PHE A 926 27.42 -0.38 -4.58
N SER A 927 27.43 -1.53 -5.24
CA SER A 927 26.38 -2.56 -5.12
C SER A 927 26.78 -3.67 -4.16
N ILE A 928 25.86 -3.98 -3.24
CA ILE A 928 26.00 -5.03 -2.22
C ILE A 928 24.92 -6.10 -2.42
N TYR A 929 25.36 -7.36 -2.44
CA TYR A 929 24.47 -8.52 -2.35
C TYR A 929 24.52 -9.12 -0.95
N ASP A 930 23.36 -9.27 -0.30
CA ASP A 930 23.24 -9.89 1.02
C ASP A 930 22.78 -11.35 0.91
N MET A 931 23.68 -12.28 1.20
CA MET A 931 23.54 -13.71 0.92
C MET A 931 23.42 -14.49 2.23
N ASN A 932 22.19 -14.78 2.64
CA ASN A 932 21.85 -15.22 4.00
C ASN A 932 21.30 -16.64 4.11
N TYR A 933 21.30 -17.39 3.02
CA TYR A 933 20.73 -18.73 2.96
C TYR A 933 21.67 -19.70 2.23
N TYR A 934 21.62 -20.96 2.65
CA TYR A 934 22.38 -22.04 2.04
C TYR A 934 21.56 -22.72 0.95
N GLU A 935 21.80 -22.32 -0.31
CA GLU A 935 21.13 -22.88 -1.48
C GLU A 935 21.49 -24.35 -1.68
N SER A 936 20.55 -25.23 -1.31
CA SER A 936 20.75 -26.69 -1.43
C SER A 936 19.53 -27.49 -1.88
N ARG A 937 18.33 -26.88 -1.92
CA ARG A 937 17.05 -27.61 -2.08
C ARG A 937 16.84 -28.33 -3.44
N ASN A 938 17.74 -28.19 -4.42
CA ASN A 938 17.56 -28.69 -5.80
C ASN A 938 18.73 -29.54 -6.39
N PHE A 939 19.55 -30.21 -5.58
CA PHE A 939 20.80 -30.87 -6.08
C PHE A 939 20.88 -32.40 -5.94
N ASP A 940 19.97 -33.13 -6.57
CA ASP A 940 20.15 -34.57 -6.83
C ASP A 940 20.93 -34.88 -8.12
N ASP A 941 21.13 -33.90 -9.03
CA ASP A 941 22.00 -34.07 -10.22
C ASP A 941 23.26 -33.17 -10.16
N SER A 942 24.42 -33.83 -10.21
CA SER A 942 25.75 -33.23 -10.31
C SER A 942 25.93 -32.27 -11.48
N LYS A 943 25.22 -32.47 -12.60
CA LYS A 943 25.32 -31.65 -13.80
C LYS A 943 24.68 -30.27 -13.58
N ASN A 944 23.50 -30.26 -12.98
CA ASN A 944 22.77 -29.04 -12.59
C ASN A 944 23.53 -28.24 -11.53
N LYS A 945 24.20 -28.92 -10.58
CA LYS A 945 24.99 -28.27 -9.53
C LYS A 945 26.12 -27.38 -10.07
N LYS A 946 26.86 -27.84 -11.09
CA LYS A 946 27.97 -27.07 -11.67
C LYS A 946 27.47 -25.85 -12.46
N GLU A 947 26.39 -26.02 -13.24
CA GLU A 947 25.77 -24.92 -13.97
C GLU A 947 25.19 -23.86 -13.03
N TYR A 948 24.54 -24.29 -11.95
CA TYR A 948 23.99 -23.39 -10.93
C TYR A 948 25.08 -22.60 -10.19
N LEU A 949 26.17 -23.25 -9.78
CA LEU A 949 27.31 -22.57 -9.15
C LEU A 949 28.00 -21.56 -10.10
N ASN A 950 28.01 -21.84 -11.40
CA ASN A 950 28.46 -20.86 -12.40
C ASN A 950 27.50 -19.66 -12.46
N LYS A 951 26.18 -19.88 -12.48
CA LYS A 951 25.18 -18.81 -12.47
C LYS A 951 25.24 -17.94 -11.20
N ILE A 952 25.43 -18.54 -10.02
CA ILE A 952 25.73 -17.78 -8.78
C ILE A 952 27.00 -16.94 -8.98
N LYS A 953 28.08 -17.54 -9.49
CA LYS A 953 29.34 -16.82 -9.69
C LYS A 953 29.21 -15.65 -10.68
N GLU A 954 28.49 -15.84 -11.77
CA GLU A 954 28.18 -14.79 -12.75
C GLU A 954 27.33 -13.67 -12.14
N ASN A 955 26.35 -14.02 -11.30
CA ASN A 955 25.51 -13.07 -10.58
C ASN A 955 26.33 -12.27 -9.54
N LEU A 956 27.02 -12.94 -8.62
CA LEU A 956 27.84 -12.29 -7.58
C LEU A 956 28.97 -11.43 -8.17
N ALA A 957 29.46 -11.71 -9.38
CA ALA A 957 30.45 -10.89 -10.07
C ALA A 957 29.90 -9.54 -10.58
N SER A 958 28.58 -9.32 -10.56
CA SER A 958 27.96 -8.01 -10.87
C SER A 958 27.89 -7.05 -9.67
N PHE A 959 28.26 -7.55 -8.47
CA PHE A 959 28.28 -6.80 -7.23
C PHE A 959 29.69 -6.40 -6.82
N ASP A 960 29.83 -5.27 -6.14
CA ASP A 960 31.14 -4.81 -5.64
C ASP A 960 31.49 -5.45 -4.28
N ARG A 961 30.47 -5.84 -3.50
CA ARG A 961 30.62 -6.57 -2.23
C ARG A 961 29.51 -7.60 -2.03
N VAL A 962 29.86 -8.70 -1.39
CA VAL A 962 28.88 -9.66 -0.83
C VAL A 962 28.94 -9.59 0.69
N ILE A 963 27.78 -9.51 1.34
CA ILE A 963 27.67 -9.61 2.79
C ILE A 963 26.96 -10.93 3.17
N VAL A 964 27.35 -11.53 4.29
CA VAL A 964 26.86 -12.85 4.72
C VAL A 964 26.64 -12.90 6.24
N GLY A 965 25.71 -13.74 6.69
CA GLY A 965 25.34 -13.84 8.11
C GLY A 965 26.28 -14.61 9.03
N ALA A 966 27.20 -15.41 8.47
CA ALA A 966 28.05 -16.31 9.23
C ALA A 966 29.40 -16.53 8.54
N GLU A 967 30.45 -16.78 9.33
CA GLU A 967 31.81 -17.09 8.82
C GLU A 967 31.82 -18.31 7.89
N ALA A 968 30.98 -19.31 8.16
CA ALA A 968 30.83 -20.51 7.32
C ALA A 968 30.44 -20.18 5.86
N LEU A 969 29.60 -19.17 5.65
CA LEU A 969 29.25 -18.69 4.31
C LEU A 969 30.42 -17.92 3.68
N ALA A 970 31.14 -17.11 4.46
CA ALA A 970 32.32 -16.39 3.96
C ALA A 970 33.42 -17.36 3.49
N GLU A 971 33.70 -18.42 4.25
CA GLU A 971 34.66 -19.46 3.84
C GLU A 971 34.22 -20.20 2.57
N GLN A 972 32.93 -20.56 2.48
CA GLN A 972 32.36 -21.28 1.33
C GLN A 972 32.47 -20.46 0.03
N TYR A 973 32.15 -19.17 0.09
CA TYR A 973 32.07 -18.31 -1.09
C TYR A 973 33.30 -17.43 -1.32
N GLY A 974 34.31 -17.43 -0.42
CA GLY A 974 35.57 -16.68 -0.57
C GLY A 974 36.46 -17.08 -1.75
N ARG A 975 36.08 -18.13 -2.51
CA ARG A 975 36.68 -18.48 -3.83
C ARG A 975 35.84 -18.03 -5.02
N VAL A 976 34.67 -17.45 -4.77
CA VAL A 976 33.65 -17.04 -5.75
C VAL A 976 33.64 -15.53 -5.90
N HIS A 977 33.63 -14.78 -4.79
CA HIS A 977 33.70 -13.32 -4.76
C HIS A 977 34.94 -12.81 -4.01
N HIS A 978 35.40 -11.59 -4.33
CA HIS A 978 36.70 -11.05 -3.88
C HIS A 978 36.59 -10.16 -2.64
N ASP A 979 35.50 -9.42 -2.46
CA ASP A 979 35.14 -8.73 -1.23
C ASP A 979 33.92 -9.40 -0.59
N ILE A 980 34.15 -10.16 0.49
CA ILE A 980 33.10 -10.75 1.32
C ILE A 980 33.26 -10.25 2.74
N GLN A 981 32.20 -9.71 3.35
CA GLN A 981 32.18 -9.26 4.74
C GLN A 981 31.10 -10.02 5.53
N VAL A 982 31.39 -10.37 6.78
CA VAL A 982 30.38 -10.98 7.67
C VAL A 982 29.61 -9.86 8.37
N LEU A 983 28.29 -9.85 8.20
CA LEU A 983 27.35 -8.96 8.90
C LEU A 983 26.51 -9.79 9.89
N PRO A 984 26.80 -9.75 11.20
CA PRO A 984 25.99 -10.44 12.20
C PRO A 984 24.55 -9.92 12.27
N THR A 985 23.63 -10.76 12.77
CA THR A 985 22.30 -10.31 13.19
C THR A 985 22.38 -9.56 14.51
N TYR A 986 21.69 -8.42 14.61
CA TYR A 986 21.50 -7.67 15.85
C TYR A 986 20.01 -7.51 16.13
N LEU A 987 19.59 -7.54 17.39
CA LEU A 987 18.18 -7.38 17.76
C LEU A 987 17.75 -5.91 17.80
N PRO A 988 16.57 -5.56 17.23
CA PRO A 988 15.99 -4.23 17.35
C PRO A 988 15.59 -3.84 18.78
N HIS A 989 15.39 -2.54 18.99
CA HIS A 989 15.12 -1.98 20.32
C HIS A 989 13.81 -2.47 20.96
N PHE A 990 12.81 -2.88 20.17
CA PHE A 990 11.52 -3.35 20.68
C PHE A 990 11.58 -4.66 21.50
N TRP A 991 12.73 -5.33 21.51
CA TRP A 991 12.99 -6.47 22.39
C TRP A 991 13.35 -6.08 23.84
N ASN A 992 13.69 -4.82 24.13
CA ASN A 992 14.18 -4.41 25.46
C ASN A 992 13.08 -4.40 26.54
N ASP A 993 11.86 -4.01 26.20
CA ASP A 993 10.80 -3.65 27.16
C ASP A 993 9.77 -4.78 27.41
N LEU A 994 10.16 -6.03 27.13
CA LEU A 994 9.28 -7.19 27.26
C LEU A 994 9.04 -7.58 28.72
N ALA A 995 7.79 -7.42 29.17
CA ALA A 995 7.35 -7.78 30.52
C ALA A 995 7.08 -9.29 30.65
N LEU A 996 8.00 -10.00 31.31
CA LEU A 996 7.81 -11.41 31.70
C LEU A 996 6.79 -11.50 32.84
N LYS A 997 5.84 -12.45 32.77
CA LYS A 997 4.92 -12.71 33.89
C LYS A 997 5.53 -13.72 34.85
N GLY A 998 5.23 -13.55 36.15
CA GLY A 998 5.66 -14.47 37.19
C GLY A 998 5.09 -15.88 37.02
N ARG A 999 5.75 -16.86 37.66
CA ARG A 999 5.46 -18.30 37.54
C ARG A 999 4.02 -18.67 37.90
N GLY A 1000 3.48 -19.69 37.22
CA GLY A 1000 2.13 -20.23 37.50
C GLY A 1000 2.01 -21.76 37.36
N SER A 1001 3.12 -22.52 37.40
CA SER A 1001 3.12 -23.98 37.24
C SER A 1001 4.09 -24.67 38.19
N ASP A 1002 3.74 -25.89 38.61
CA ASP A 1002 4.54 -26.73 39.52
C ASP A 1002 5.77 -27.35 38.83
N LYS A 1003 5.67 -27.65 37.53
CA LYS A 1003 6.78 -28.23 36.73
C LYS A 1003 7.57 -27.14 35.98
N PRO A 1004 8.86 -27.35 35.69
CA PRO A 1004 9.61 -26.48 34.80
C PRO A 1004 8.96 -26.39 33.42
N ARG A 1005 8.79 -25.17 32.90
CA ARG A 1005 8.26 -24.91 31.55
C ARG A 1005 9.42 -24.85 30.54
N VAL A 1006 9.43 -25.74 29.55
CA VAL A 1006 10.54 -25.86 28.59
C VAL A 1006 10.07 -25.54 27.18
N GLY A 1007 10.69 -24.52 26.57
CA GLY A 1007 10.32 -24.01 25.26
C GLY A 1007 11.08 -24.64 24.09
N CYS A 1008 10.40 -24.82 22.96
CA CYS A 1008 11.01 -25.12 21.66
C CYS A 1008 10.31 -24.30 20.57
N ILE A 1009 11.06 -23.48 19.81
CA ILE A 1009 10.52 -22.68 18.70
C ILE A 1009 10.80 -23.40 17.38
N THR A 1010 9.77 -23.68 16.61
CA THR A 1010 9.84 -24.56 15.42
C THR A 1010 9.82 -23.82 14.09
N LEU A 1011 9.74 -22.48 14.10
CA LEU A 1011 9.61 -21.63 12.90
C LEU A 1011 10.62 -21.92 11.77
N ASP A 1012 11.87 -22.22 12.11
CA ASP A 1012 12.92 -22.54 11.11
C ASP A 1012 13.45 -23.97 11.20
N LEU A 1013 12.85 -24.83 12.02
CA LEU A 1013 13.38 -26.18 12.27
C LEU A 1013 12.92 -27.16 11.19
N SER A 1014 13.87 -27.91 10.65
CA SER A 1014 13.59 -29.03 9.75
C SER A 1014 13.19 -30.29 10.52
N ASP A 1015 12.60 -31.27 9.82
CA ASP A 1015 12.32 -32.59 10.42
C ASP A 1015 13.57 -33.25 11.02
N GLU A 1016 14.76 -33.01 10.46
CA GLU A 1016 16.04 -33.52 10.98
C GLU A 1016 16.38 -32.88 12.34
N ASP A 1017 16.13 -31.57 12.48
CA ASP A 1017 16.37 -30.82 13.72
C ASP A 1017 15.42 -31.25 14.85
N ILE A 1018 14.17 -31.59 14.51
CA ILE A 1018 13.19 -32.11 15.47
C ILE A 1018 13.48 -33.56 15.86
N GLU A 1019 13.85 -34.42 14.90
CA GLU A 1019 14.15 -35.83 15.17
C GLU A 1019 15.39 -35.99 16.06
N LEU A 1020 16.37 -35.06 16.00
CA LEU A 1020 17.53 -35.00 16.89
C LEU A 1020 17.16 -35.05 18.39
N VAL A 1021 16.06 -34.40 18.77
CA VAL A 1021 15.60 -34.28 20.17
C VAL A 1021 14.31 -35.06 20.46
N SER A 1022 13.76 -35.81 19.49
CA SER A 1022 12.47 -36.49 19.63
C SER A 1022 12.39 -37.42 20.84
N ASN A 1023 13.45 -38.19 21.09
CA ASN A 1023 13.52 -39.08 22.26
C ASN A 1023 13.72 -38.33 23.57
N VAL A 1024 14.42 -37.19 23.57
CA VAL A 1024 14.56 -36.33 24.76
C VAL A 1024 13.20 -35.76 25.16
N ILE A 1025 12.40 -35.33 24.17
CA ILE A 1025 11.05 -34.81 24.41
C ILE A 1025 10.14 -35.89 25.01
N ARG A 1026 10.21 -37.12 24.48
CA ARG A 1026 9.48 -38.29 25.00
C ARG A 1026 9.85 -38.63 26.45
N ASP A 1027 11.14 -38.76 26.75
CA ASP A 1027 11.60 -39.25 28.06
C ASP A 1027 11.40 -38.21 29.18
N PHE A 1028 11.47 -36.92 28.85
CA PHE A 1028 11.22 -35.84 29.80
C PHE A 1028 9.75 -35.42 29.89
N PHE A 1029 8.83 -36.04 29.12
CA PHE A 1029 7.39 -35.72 29.12
C PHE A 1029 6.77 -35.65 30.52
N HIS A 1030 7.04 -36.60 31.41
CA HIS A 1030 6.47 -36.56 32.76
C HIS A 1030 7.18 -35.58 33.71
N HIS A 1031 8.33 -35.05 33.34
CA HIS A 1031 9.20 -34.23 34.19
C HIS A 1031 9.05 -32.71 33.96
N VAL A 1032 8.65 -32.29 32.77
CA VAL A 1032 8.52 -30.87 32.38
C VAL A 1032 7.20 -30.59 31.68
N THR A 1033 6.81 -29.31 31.61
CA THR A 1033 5.75 -28.84 30.73
C THR A 1033 6.37 -28.39 29.41
N TRP A 1034 6.20 -29.20 28.36
CA TRP A 1034 6.70 -28.87 27.01
C TRP A 1034 5.82 -27.82 26.33
N VAL A 1035 6.42 -26.69 25.95
CA VAL A 1035 5.77 -25.55 25.30
C VAL A 1035 6.38 -25.31 23.91
N PHE A 1036 5.57 -25.38 22.86
CA PHE A 1036 6.01 -25.22 21.47
C PHE A 1036 5.42 -23.95 20.84
N LEU A 1037 6.19 -23.26 19.99
CA LEU A 1037 5.73 -22.10 19.21
C LEU A 1037 6.24 -22.20 17.77
N GLY A 1038 5.33 -22.15 16.78
CA GLY A 1038 5.64 -22.29 15.36
C GLY A 1038 4.85 -23.44 14.72
N ALA A 1039 5.46 -24.21 13.81
CA ALA A 1039 4.84 -25.41 13.21
C ALA A 1039 4.68 -26.58 14.22
N TYR A 1040 3.59 -27.35 14.10
CA TYR A 1040 3.29 -28.49 14.99
C TYR A 1040 3.92 -29.80 14.51
N PRO A 1041 4.86 -30.44 15.24
CA PRO A 1041 5.49 -31.68 14.77
C PRO A 1041 4.57 -32.90 15.01
N PRO A 1042 4.00 -33.54 13.97
CA PRO A 1042 2.93 -34.53 14.16
C PRO A 1042 3.36 -35.77 14.95
N LYS A 1043 4.61 -36.20 14.78
CA LYS A 1043 5.23 -37.34 15.50
C LYS A 1043 5.39 -37.11 17.01
N LEU A 1044 5.29 -35.87 17.48
CA LEU A 1044 5.48 -35.48 18.88
C LEU A 1044 4.19 -35.05 19.58
N LYS A 1045 3.05 -34.99 18.87
CA LYS A 1045 1.72 -34.63 19.41
C LYS A 1045 1.42 -35.22 20.81
N PRO A 1046 1.64 -36.52 21.10
CA PRO A 1046 1.34 -37.09 22.42
C PRO A 1046 2.23 -36.61 23.57
N PHE A 1047 3.32 -35.90 23.27
CA PHE A 1047 4.38 -35.54 24.22
C PHE A 1047 4.53 -34.02 24.41
N ILE A 1048 3.69 -33.22 23.74
CA ILE A 1048 3.66 -31.75 23.87
C ILE A 1048 2.49 -31.38 24.78
N HIS A 1049 2.72 -30.48 25.76
CA HIS A 1049 1.69 -30.06 26.71
C HIS A 1049 0.97 -28.79 26.24
N GLU A 1050 1.73 -27.84 25.70
CA GLU A 1050 1.25 -26.58 25.15
C GLU A 1050 1.85 -26.37 23.78
N TYR A 1051 1.03 -25.93 22.85
CA TYR A 1051 1.42 -25.54 21.51
C TYR A 1051 0.75 -24.21 21.19
N HIS A 1052 1.52 -23.29 20.61
CA HIS A 1052 1.11 -21.94 20.27
C HIS A 1052 1.41 -21.71 18.79
N ARG A 1053 0.44 -21.17 18.04
CA ARG A 1053 0.64 -20.80 16.63
C ARG A 1053 1.41 -19.48 16.52
N TYR A 1054 2.09 -19.27 15.41
CA TYR A 1054 2.76 -18.01 15.12
C TYR A 1054 1.74 -16.94 14.71
N HIS A 1055 1.85 -15.72 15.27
CA HIS A 1055 0.92 -14.61 15.00
C HIS A 1055 1.58 -13.44 14.26
N GLY A 1056 2.48 -13.78 13.32
CA GLY A 1056 3.26 -12.81 12.55
C GLY A 1056 4.37 -12.12 13.36
N PHE A 1057 5.28 -11.47 12.63
CA PHE A 1057 6.50 -10.87 13.18
C PHE A 1057 6.22 -9.78 14.23
N THR A 1058 5.23 -8.92 13.99
CA THR A 1058 4.91 -7.77 14.86
C THR A 1058 4.55 -8.16 16.29
N HIS A 1059 3.94 -9.34 16.49
CA HIS A 1059 3.54 -9.85 17.80
C HIS A 1059 4.55 -10.83 18.42
N TYR A 1060 5.50 -11.32 17.62
CA TYR A 1060 6.41 -12.40 17.99
C TYR A 1060 7.23 -12.11 19.27
N PRO A 1061 7.80 -10.91 19.50
CA PRO A 1061 8.56 -10.64 20.73
C PRO A 1061 7.71 -10.76 22.00
N GLN A 1062 6.51 -10.18 22.00
CA GLN A 1062 5.56 -10.26 23.11
C GLN A 1062 5.02 -11.68 23.28
N GLN A 1063 4.77 -12.38 22.17
CA GLN A 1063 4.33 -13.78 22.19
C GLN A 1063 5.38 -14.67 22.86
N LEU A 1064 6.65 -14.59 22.44
CA LEU A 1064 7.74 -15.37 23.03
C LEU A 1064 7.90 -15.10 24.53
N ALA A 1065 7.87 -13.83 24.94
CA ALA A 1065 7.92 -13.44 26.35
C ALA A 1065 6.71 -13.97 27.15
N SER A 1066 5.52 -14.02 26.55
CA SER A 1066 4.29 -14.48 27.20
C SER A 1066 4.24 -15.97 27.52
N LEU A 1067 5.12 -16.79 26.92
CA LEU A 1067 5.19 -18.23 27.17
C LEU A 1067 5.66 -18.58 28.61
N ASN A 1068 6.30 -17.62 29.30
CA ASN A 1068 6.83 -17.75 30.67
C ASN A 1068 7.66 -19.02 30.87
N LEU A 1069 8.68 -19.20 30.02
CA LEU A 1069 9.56 -20.37 30.01
C LEU A 1069 10.57 -20.31 31.17
N ASP A 1070 10.81 -21.44 31.83
CA ASP A 1070 11.89 -21.57 32.82
C ASP A 1070 13.25 -21.77 32.13
N PHE A 1071 13.27 -22.48 30.99
CA PHE A 1071 14.41 -22.60 30.08
C PHE A 1071 13.95 -23.04 28.68
N ALA A 1072 14.85 -23.06 27.69
CA ALA A 1072 14.52 -23.47 26.32
C ALA A 1072 15.56 -24.40 25.69
N ILE A 1073 15.14 -25.12 24.64
CA ILE A 1073 16.02 -25.90 23.77
C ILE A 1073 16.13 -25.26 22.38
N ALA A 1074 17.34 -25.29 21.81
CA ALA A 1074 17.64 -24.85 20.45
C ALA A 1074 18.36 -25.97 19.66
N PRO A 1075 17.60 -26.96 19.15
CA PRO A 1075 18.16 -28.08 18.40
C PRO A 1075 18.47 -27.68 16.93
N LEU A 1076 19.59 -28.16 16.42
CA LEU A 1076 20.00 -28.07 15.01
C LEU A 1076 20.86 -29.30 14.69
N ALA A 1077 20.52 -30.03 13.63
CA ALA A 1077 21.36 -31.08 13.06
C ALA A 1077 22.67 -30.50 12.50
N ASP A 1078 23.77 -31.27 12.54
CA ASP A 1078 25.09 -30.79 12.11
C ASP A 1078 25.32 -30.94 10.59
N ASN A 1079 24.48 -30.25 9.81
CA ASN A 1079 24.51 -30.23 8.36
C ASN A 1079 25.00 -28.87 7.81
N HIS A 1080 25.31 -28.80 6.51
CA HIS A 1080 25.84 -27.57 5.89
C HIS A 1080 24.89 -26.37 5.98
N ALA A 1081 23.58 -26.59 5.86
CA ALA A 1081 22.59 -25.52 5.94
C ALA A 1081 22.54 -24.90 7.33
N ASN A 1082 22.54 -25.72 8.38
CA ASN A 1082 22.51 -25.28 9.76
C ASN A 1082 23.81 -24.61 10.20
N ARG A 1083 24.97 -25.10 9.77
CA ARG A 1083 26.28 -24.45 10.01
C ARG A 1083 26.36 -23.02 9.45
N ALA A 1084 25.56 -22.71 8.43
CA ALA A 1084 25.50 -21.42 7.76
C ALA A 1084 24.45 -20.44 8.33
N ARG A 1085 23.62 -20.86 9.30
CA ARG A 1085 22.60 -19.99 9.93
C ARG A 1085 23.22 -18.94 10.85
N SER A 1086 22.44 -17.92 11.19
CA SER A 1086 22.76 -16.99 12.28
C SER A 1086 22.43 -17.60 13.66
N ASN A 1087 22.97 -17.00 14.72
CA ASN A 1087 22.71 -17.34 16.11
C ASN A 1087 21.38 -16.78 16.66
N ILE A 1088 20.51 -16.23 15.80
CA ILE A 1088 19.33 -15.42 16.16
C ILE A 1088 18.47 -16.02 17.27
N ARG A 1089 18.19 -17.32 17.23
CA ARG A 1089 17.34 -18.01 18.22
C ARG A 1089 17.93 -17.95 19.63
N LEU A 1090 19.26 -17.89 19.78
CA LEU A 1090 19.93 -17.69 21.07
C LEU A 1090 19.78 -16.25 21.57
N LEU A 1091 19.75 -15.27 20.66
CA LEU A 1091 19.58 -13.86 20.99
C LEU A 1091 18.15 -13.58 21.49
N GLU A 1092 17.14 -14.11 20.81
CA GLU A 1092 15.71 -13.95 21.16
C GLU A 1092 15.36 -14.55 22.54
N PHE A 1093 15.87 -15.75 22.83
CA PHE A 1093 15.76 -16.32 24.18
C PHE A 1093 16.58 -15.52 25.19
N GLY A 1094 17.80 -15.10 24.81
CA GLY A 1094 18.73 -14.37 25.66
C GLY A 1094 18.18 -13.03 26.13
N ILE A 1095 17.62 -12.19 25.25
CA ILE A 1095 17.03 -10.91 25.63
C ILE A 1095 15.80 -11.08 26.55
N CYS A 1096 15.06 -12.17 26.39
CA CYS A 1096 14.00 -12.60 27.31
C CYS A 1096 14.54 -13.17 28.64
N GLY A 1097 15.85 -13.31 28.83
CA GLY A 1097 16.46 -13.89 30.03
C GLY A 1097 16.26 -15.40 30.17
N ILE A 1098 15.87 -16.08 29.09
CA ILE A 1098 15.57 -17.51 29.07
C ILE A 1098 16.89 -18.27 28.86
N PRO A 1099 17.34 -19.11 29.82
CA PRO A 1099 18.54 -19.92 29.63
C PRO A 1099 18.31 -21.00 28.57
N VAL A 1100 19.33 -21.25 27.75
CA VAL A 1100 19.22 -22.13 26.56
C VAL A 1100 20.16 -23.33 26.66
N ILE A 1101 19.64 -24.50 26.31
CA ILE A 1101 20.41 -25.70 25.94
C ILE A 1101 20.40 -25.79 24.41
N CYS A 1102 21.56 -25.78 23.76
CA CYS A 1102 21.66 -25.69 22.30
C CYS A 1102 22.62 -26.73 21.71
N SER A 1103 22.57 -26.89 20.39
CA SER A 1103 23.46 -27.82 19.67
C SER A 1103 24.88 -27.26 19.54
N ASP A 1104 25.91 -28.10 19.68
CA ASP A 1104 27.32 -27.81 19.38
C ASP A 1104 27.56 -27.75 17.85
N VAL A 1105 26.85 -26.84 17.18
CA VAL A 1105 26.91 -26.56 15.73
C VAL A 1105 27.56 -25.19 15.51
N LEU A 1106 28.26 -25.03 14.38
CA LEU A 1106 29.11 -23.86 14.09
C LEU A 1106 28.40 -22.50 14.28
N CYS A 1107 27.14 -22.37 13.85
CA CYS A 1107 26.34 -21.14 14.00
C CYS A 1107 26.08 -20.70 15.46
N TYR A 1108 26.24 -21.61 16.43
CA TYR A 1108 26.04 -21.35 17.86
C TYR A 1108 27.37 -21.26 18.63
N LYS A 1109 28.52 -21.39 17.95
CA LYS A 1109 29.84 -21.20 18.58
C LYS A 1109 30.13 -19.71 18.70
N GLY A 1110 30.49 -19.28 19.91
CA GLY A 1110 30.74 -17.86 20.19
C GLY A 1110 30.90 -17.61 21.69
N SER A 1111 30.75 -16.35 22.09
CA SER A 1111 30.93 -15.88 23.46
C SER A 1111 29.63 -15.81 24.28
N LEU A 1112 28.52 -16.37 23.78
CA LEU A 1112 27.24 -16.37 24.50
C LEU A 1112 27.24 -17.45 25.59
N SER A 1113 26.75 -17.10 26.77
CA SER A 1113 26.58 -17.98 27.93
C SER A 1113 25.39 -18.94 27.74
N VAL A 1114 25.60 -19.97 26.91
CA VAL A 1114 24.63 -21.04 26.62
C VAL A 1114 25.21 -22.43 26.93
N ASN A 1115 24.32 -23.41 27.19
CA ASN A 1115 24.74 -24.80 27.41
C ASN A 1115 24.75 -25.56 26.07
N ALA A 1116 25.87 -25.46 25.35
CA ALA A 1116 26.06 -26.16 24.09
C ALA A 1116 26.40 -27.65 24.31
N VAL A 1117 25.57 -28.54 23.78
CA VAL A 1117 25.70 -29.99 23.90
C VAL A 1117 25.92 -30.66 22.55
N LYS A 1118 26.67 -31.77 22.55
CA LYS A 1118 26.88 -32.58 21.34
C LYS A 1118 25.58 -33.21 20.89
N ASN A 1119 25.42 -33.36 19.57
CA ASN A 1119 24.24 -33.96 18.93
C ASN A 1119 24.16 -35.48 19.14
N ARG A 1120 24.02 -35.89 20.41
CA ARG A 1120 23.80 -37.25 20.88
C ARG A 1120 22.84 -37.19 22.06
N TYR A 1121 21.83 -38.04 22.04
CA TYR A 1121 20.78 -38.13 23.07
C TYR A 1121 21.29 -37.99 24.52
N LYS A 1122 22.38 -38.69 24.88
CA LYS A 1122 22.91 -38.69 26.25
C LYS A 1122 23.36 -37.32 26.77
N ASP A 1123 23.89 -36.45 25.90
CA ASP A 1123 24.42 -35.15 26.33
C ASP A 1123 23.26 -34.16 26.52
N TRP A 1124 22.27 -34.20 25.62
CA TRP A 1124 20.98 -33.50 25.78
C TRP A 1124 20.25 -33.92 27.06
N SER A 1125 20.06 -35.22 27.30
CA SER A 1125 19.38 -35.71 28.50
C SER A 1125 20.13 -35.31 29.79
N SER A 1126 21.47 -35.31 29.78
CA SER A 1126 22.26 -34.84 30.92
C SER A 1126 22.05 -33.36 31.21
N ALA A 1127 22.02 -32.50 30.18
CA ALA A 1127 21.78 -31.07 30.33
C ALA A 1127 20.33 -30.77 30.78
N MET A 1128 19.35 -31.48 30.22
CA MET A 1128 17.95 -31.41 30.66
C MET A 1128 17.80 -31.74 32.15
N SER A 1129 18.36 -32.88 32.60
CA SER A 1129 18.33 -33.27 34.02
C SER A 1129 18.99 -32.22 34.93
N GLN A 1130 20.09 -31.61 34.50
CA GLN A 1130 20.77 -30.56 35.28
C GLN A 1130 19.90 -29.31 35.44
N TYR A 1131 19.29 -28.82 34.35
CA TYR A 1131 18.44 -27.61 34.39
C TYR A 1131 17.12 -27.85 35.14
N ILE A 1132 16.57 -29.07 35.11
CA ILE A 1132 15.39 -29.46 35.90
C ILE A 1132 15.72 -29.54 37.39
N HIS A 1133 16.91 -30.01 37.75
CA HIS A 1133 17.33 -30.17 39.15
C HIS A 1133 17.59 -28.82 39.85
N ASP A 1134 18.17 -27.85 39.15
CA ASP A 1134 18.45 -26.50 39.67
C ASP A 1134 18.06 -25.41 38.66
N VAL A 1135 16.75 -25.15 38.59
CA VAL A 1135 16.16 -24.10 37.74
C VAL A 1135 16.67 -22.70 38.13
N ASP A 1136 16.98 -22.44 39.41
CA ASP A 1136 17.44 -21.12 39.85
C ASP A 1136 18.91 -20.86 39.48
N SER A 1137 19.75 -21.89 39.42
CA SER A 1137 21.07 -21.78 38.78
C SER A 1137 20.95 -21.64 37.27
N ALA A 1138 20.02 -22.32 36.60
CA ALA A 1138 19.78 -22.12 35.16
C ALA A 1138 19.35 -20.67 34.88
N ARG A 1139 18.45 -20.09 35.68
CA ARG A 1139 18.03 -18.68 35.55
C ARG A 1139 19.18 -17.68 35.69
N LYS A 1140 20.22 -17.98 36.49
CA LYS A 1140 21.43 -17.14 36.54
C LYS A 1140 22.19 -17.13 35.21
N VAL A 1141 22.25 -18.27 34.53
CA VAL A 1141 22.81 -18.36 33.16
C VAL A 1141 21.97 -17.51 32.19
N GLY A 1142 20.64 -17.59 32.28
CA GLY A 1142 19.72 -16.76 31.48
C GLY A 1142 19.88 -15.25 31.74
N ALA A 1143 20.11 -14.85 32.99
CA ALA A 1143 20.37 -13.46 33.35
C ALA A 1143 21.71 -12.93 32.81
N VAL A 1144 22.78 -13.76 32.83
CA VAL A 1144 24.07 -13.43 32.21
C VAL A 1144 23.91 -13.31 30.69
N LEU A 1145 23.25 -14.28 30.05
CA LEU A 1145 22.96 -14.26 28.62
C LEU A 1145 22.16 -13.00 28.22
N LYS A 1146 21.20 -12.56 29.04
CA LYS A 1146 20.48 -11.30 28.83
C LYS A 1146 21.41 -10.10 28.82
N SER A 1147 22.32 -10.01 29.79
CA SER A 1147 23.28 -8.90 29.85
C SER A 1147 24.24 -8.89 28.65
N GLU A 1148 24.74 -10.07 28.23
CA GLU A 1148 25.58 -10.21 27.04
C GLU A 1148 24.86 -9.76 25.76
N VAL A 1149 23.59 -10.17 25.58
CA VAL A 1149 22.76 -9.78 24.44
C VAL A 1149 22.47 -8.27 24.47
N GLN A 1150 22.07 -7.72 25.61
CA GLN A 1150 21.80 -6.28 25.79
C GLN A 1150 23.03 -5.40 25.47
N GLU A 1151 24.22 -5.80 25.91
CA GLU A 1151 25.45 -5.03 25.70
C GLU A 1151 25.98 -5.15 24.26
N ASN A 1152 26.00 -6.35 23.69
CA ASN A 1152 26.78 -6.63 22.47
C ASN A 1152 25.95 -7.00 21.25
N TRP A 1153 24.69 -7.42 21.39
CA TRP A 1153 23.88 -7.95 20.29
C TRP A 1153 22.61 -7.14 19.96
N MET A 1154 22.37 -6.02 20.65
CA MET A 1154 21.31 -5.06 20.28
C MET A 1154 21.76 -4.08 19.19
N LEU A 1155 20.81 -3.48 18.45
CA LEU A 1155 21.03 -2.35 17.56
C LEU A 1155 21.28 -1.04 18.33
N ASN A 1156 22.44 -0.97 18.99
CA ASN A 1156 22.98 0.20 19.67
C ASN A 1156 23.98 0.97 18.80
N GLN A 1157 24.39 2.18 19.20
CA GLN A 1157 25.28 3.04 18.39
C GLN A 1157 26.60 2.35 18.00
N LYS A 1158 27.22 1.60 18.92
CA LYS A 1158 28.47 0.83 18.66
C LYS A 1158 28.28 -0.13 17.50
N ASN A 1159 27.18 -0.86 17.48
CA ASN A 1159 26.90 -1.84 16.42
C ASN A 1159 26.47 -1.17 15.11
N LEU A 1160 25.71 -0.06 15.16
CA LEU A 1160 25.36 0.73 13.97
C LEU A 1160 26.60 1.26 13.21
N GLU A 1161 27.66 1.68 13.92
CA GLU A 1161 28.93 2.08 13.27
C GLU A 1161 29.63 0.90 12.56
N ILE A 1162 29.50 -0.33 13.10
CA ILE A 1162 30.03 -1.54 12.44
C ILE A 1162 29.24 -1.81 11.15
N ILE A 1163 27.91 -1.74 11.20
CA ILE A 1163 27.04 -1.93 10.03
C ILE A 1163 27.34 -0.88 8.97
N LYS A 1164 27.41 0.41 9.35
CA LYS A 1164 27.79 1.51 8.46
C LYS A 1164 29.13 1.26 7.77
N LYS A 1165 30.14 0.78 8.49
CA LYS A 1165 31.46 0.45 7.92
C LYS A 1165 31.43 -0.75 6.95
N ILE A 1166 30.50 -1.69 7.13
CA ILE A 1166 30.30 -2.84 6.22
C ILE A 1166 29.52 -2.42 4.97
N TRP A 1167 28.57 -1.48 5.09
CA TRP A 1167 27.74 -1.02 3.98
C TRP A 1167 28.39 0.05 3.10
N LEU A 1168 29.30 0.85 3.63
CA LEU A 1168 30.00 1.87 2.85
C LEU A 1168 31.27 1.32 2.18
N PRO A 1169 31.68 1.87 1.02
CA PRO A 1169 33.02 1.66 0.48
C PRO A 1169 34.10 2.14 1.47
N ARG A 1170 35.32 1.61 1.35
CA ARG A 1170 36.45 1.86 2.26
C ARG A 1170 37.26 3.11 1.88
#